data_AF-A0A937Z135-F1
#
_entry.id   AF-A0A937Z135-F1
#
_cell.length_a   1.000
_cell.length_b   1.000
_cell.length_c   1.000
_cell.angle_alpha   90.00
_cell.angle_beta   90.00
_cell.angle_gamma   90.00
#
_symmetry.space_group_name_H-M   'P 1'
#
loop_
_entity.id
_entity.type
_entity.pdbx_description
1 polymer ?
#
loop_
_entity_poly.entity_id
_entity_poly.type
_entity_poly.pdbx_seq_one_letter_code
_entity_poly.pdbx_strand_id
1 'polypeptide(L)'
;MFALAMAACSGFAVPGSAQGAPGQLRVAIALPHVPGEAWVAVVLDGQPAPAFRAYEGVGAAPLPAESPGAHSLSLSVTDPQVQKRLLYSRSLSAWFPGDAESAIIFGLDGAAWGAVDAATDPVQALWDPRATLSSFLAASRPEGDVTATAEVGVPDASTLAEAATVARGTGKLQVTVTVTNGIASPVRVLACGLRVTAGEADASARFFALPTCALPTLIPAGGSAQQTFRLDTFDDTPPGDYAIEPLVAWVPAEADLLADGAFEEPGPLPRATAEPAEGWRLSSAAPEGAQATVAPGGASYAELADRVCDWRDFTALPFANATRVAAQGTGLLELLNPPQTPPAPGVVAVERRISGIEGGQRHWAGVSSWSGSKVRVELLDDAGNAVAGQERNFTGFWWADSAANWTGRSFAVNAPSGVTHARLVLEAAGPASWWDNVFLVPEGAIRRGRPQPARLAVTVPQAETPDVVYLGEDRETQGNWIGNYGSYCWTLCAMSAPRDMVGGQAKPLKCRHDDLSQAYANETIRVTGTEEFRYCSWTGNPADVLTRHWIGVMRTEEERALENPQWGYRTYASWDEHGETHPTDACGPDLYVKLRMPPGLWQVALYFLDWDWWAAPFPRAHRLAFLDEGGNEACTARVADFGPGVYKLFGVVGGRDVTLRIRKDFSATVVLSGLFLDRLEPPALPETLDKPLRAWDGERAERLDQLRLAAVDRPAEYLRGVAGYREVANALPREGPQWAQEARYRLLAAAPGALTDEAEAFKAYLAGLPAASVVTLGDEAFARGDLRHAELAYDAALAVQAKQLTGEALANAYKERATQFRILHPLYAASHCRGCLQAVKEMPAAEATAYLRAAASELFDLAGQDWKAGRGMVRVQYALPTALYTQLAVLAGYGALTREEQQNLVLCYERQTWYDLGFEDLAFQFERFIGSLPQEQVTGALLQGLLRAYGVVCQRDPSCIAKAEQLV
;
A
#
# COMPACT_ATOMS: atom_id res chain seq x y z
N MET A 1 0.53 -5.85 -25.68
CA MET A 1 -0.15 -6.22 -24.42
C MET A 1 0.26 -5.36 -23.22
N PHE A 2 1.45 -4.75 -23.18
CA PHE A 2 1.90 -3.82 -22.12
C PHE A 2 1.13 -2.48 -22.02
N ALA A 3 0.30 -2.12 -23.01
CA ALA A 3 -0.48 -0.88 -23.02
C ALA A 3 -1.91 -1.00 -22.43
N LEU A 4 -2.38 -2.21 -22.10
CA LEU A 4 -3.73 -2.41 -21.54
C LEU A 4 -3.78 -2.27 -20.00
N ALA A 5 -2.65 -2.40 -19.30
CA ALA A 5 -2.59 -2.31 -17.84
C ALA A 5 -2.68 -0.87 -17.32
N MET A 6 -2.22 0.13 -18.08
CA MET A 6 -2.36 1.55 -17.74
C MET A 6 -3.80 2.07 -17.92
N ALA A 7 -4.63 1.38 -18.73
CA ALA A 7 -6.02 1.76 -18.98
C ALA A 7 -7.02 1.20 -17.95
N ALA A 8 -6.65 0.17 -17.19
CA ALA A 8 -7.54 -0.45 -16.20
C ALA A 8 -7.75 0.41 -14.93
N CYS A 9 -6.87 1.39 -14.68
CA CYS A 9 -6.98 2.28 -13.52
C CYS A 9 -7.51 3.70 -13.87
N SER A 10 -7.69 3.99 -15.16
CA SER A 10 -8.42 5.17 -15.68
C SER A 10 -9.90 4.86 -15.97
N GLY A 11 -10.39 3.68 -15.59
CA GLY A 11 -11.68 3.17 -16.01
C GLY A 11 -12.51 2.58 -14.88
N PHE A 12 -12.83 3.38 -13.85
CA PHE A 12 -14.14 3.22 -13.19
C PHE A 12 -15.21 3.80 -14.12
N ALA A 13 -15.34 3.26 -15.33
CA ALA A 13 -16.53 3.54 -16.12
C ALA A 13 -17.67 2.79 -15.44
N VAL A 14 -18.50 3.53 -14.69
CA VAL A 14 -19.73 3.01 -14.07
C VAL A 14 -20.53 2.29 -15.16
N PRO A 15 -20.66 0.96 -15.14
CA PRO A 15 -21.38 0.25 -16.19
C PRO A 15 -22.87 0.54 -16.03
N GLY A 16 -23.43 1.40 -16.89
CA GLY A 16 -24.87 1.63 -16.99
C GLY A 16 -25.42 2.76 -16.12
N SER A 17 -24.93 4.00 -16.30
CA SER A 17 -25.64 5.17 -15.79
C SER A 17 -27.00 5.32 -16.51
N ALA A 18 -28.05 4.73 -15.94
CA ALA A 18 -29.41 5.12 -16.30
C ALA A 18 -29.55 6.63 -16.05
N GLN A 19 -30.01 7.38 -17.05
CA GLN A 19 -30.40 8.78 -16.87
C GLN A 19 -31.47 8.83 -15.76
N GLY A 20 -31.28 9.67 -14.75
CA GLY A 20 -32.27 9.89 -13.71
C GLY A 20 -33.51 10.56 -14.31
N ALA A 21 -34.67 10.29 -13.73
CA ALA A 21 -35.82 11.15 -14.00
C ALA A 21 -35.62 12.49 -13.27
N PRO A 22 -36.06 13.63 -13.84
CA PRO A 22 -36.09 14.90 -13.13
C PRO A 22 -36.74 14.74 -11.74
N GLY A 23 -36.14 15.34 -10.70
CA GLY A 23 -36.60 15.20 -9.31
C GLY A 23 -36.01 14.02 -8.52
N GLN A 24 -34.90 13.44 -8.98
CA GLN A 24 -34.15 12.41 -8.24
C GLN A 24 -32.84 12.97 -7.67
N LEU A 25 -32.49 12.53 -6.46
CA LEU A 25 -31.20 12.77 -5.83
C LEU A 25 -30.26 11.60 -6.11
N ARG A 26 -29.12 11.87 -6.76
CA ARG A 26 -28.09 10.86 -6.97
C ARG A 26 -27.13 10.85 -5.77
N VAL A 27 -27.01 9.72 -5.10
CA VAL A 27 -26.09 9.54 -3.97
C VAL A 27 -24.98 8.60 -4.40
N ALA A 28 -23.75 9.09 -4.44
CA ALA A 28 -22.56 8.31 -4.72
C ALA A 28 -21.69 8.17 -3.47
N ILE A 29 -20.94 7.07 -3.40
CA ILE A 29 -19.95 6.83 -2.35
C ILE A 29 -18.58 6.64 -2.98
N ALA A 30 -17.62 7.45 -2.53
CA ALA A 30 -16.20 7.36 -2.86
C ALA A 30 -15.40 6.94 -1.62
N LEU A 31 -15.69 5.76 -1.07
CA LEU A 31 -14.98 5.19 0.06
C LEU A 31 -14.03 4.07 -0.42
N PRO A 32 -12.70 4.22 -0.30
CA PRO A 32 -11.73 3.25 -0.81
C PRO A 32 -11.72 1.88 -0.11
N HIS A 33 -12.57 1.65 0.90
CA HIS A 33 -12.60 0.41 1.70
C HIS A 33 -13.98 -0.23 1.82
N VAL A 34 -14.95 0.23 1.03
CA VAL A 34 -16.27 -0.37 1.05
C VAL A 34 -16.24 -1.53 0.06
N PRO A 35 -16.35 -2.80 0.52
CA PRO A 35 -16.44 -3.92 -0.41
C PRO A 35 -17.58 -3.66 -1.38
N GLY A 36 -17.42 -4.07 -2.63
CA GLY A 36 -18.46 -3.83 -3.61
C GLY A 36 -19.85 -4.33 -3.15
N GLU A 37 -19.88 -5.41 -2.36
CA GLU A 37 -21.11 -6.02 -1.84
C GLU A 37 -21.73 -5.31 -0.64
N ALA A 38 -21.09 -4.27 -0.10
CA ALA A 38 -21.65 -3.51 1.01
C ALA A 38 -22.92 -2.78 0.59
N TRP A 39 -23.88 -2.76 1.51
CA TRP A 39 -25.15 -2.08 1.32
C TRP A 39 -25.10 -0.67 1.88
N VAL A 40 -25.58 0.27 1.09
CA VAL A 40 -25.69 1.67 1.44
C VAL A 40 -27.13 1.97 1.75
N ALA A 41 -27.44 2.24 3.01
CA ALA A 41 -28.73 2.77 3.42
C ALA A 41 -28.67 4.31 3.40
N VAL A 42 -29.64 4.92 2.75
CA VAL A 42 -29.81 6.38 2.72
C VAL A 42 -31.12 6.72 3.42
N VAL A 43 -31.10 7.73 4.28
CA VAL A 43 -32.27 8.28 4.96
C VAL A 43 -32.36 9.75 4.60
N LEU A 44 -33.45 10.15 3.95
CA LEU A 44 -33.74 11.52 3.55
C LEU A 44 -34.90 12.05 4.40
N ASP A 45 -34.66 13.12 5.18
CA ASP A 45 -35.62 13.72 6.11
C ASP A 45 -36.27 12.72 7.07
N GLY A 46 -35.45 11.79 7.56
CA GLY A 46 -35.92 10.70 8.44
C GLY A 46 -36.69 9.60 7.72
N GLN A 47 -36.91 9.70 6.40
CA GLN A 47 -37.53 8.66 5.58
C GLN A 47 -36.44 7.81 4.90
N PRO A 48 -36.46 6.47 5.05
CA PRO A 48 -35.50 5.61 4.38
C PRO A 48 -35.74 5.60 2.86
N ALA A 49 -34.68 5.77 2.10
CA ALA A 49 -34.62 5.57 0.66
C ALA A 49 -34.19 4.13 0.33
N PRO A 50 -34.41 3.64 -0.91
CA PRO A 50 -33.93 2.33 -1.33
C PRO A 50 -32.42 2.20 -1.12
N ALA A 51 -32.00 1.10 -0.47
CA ALA A 51 -30.59 0.79 -0.32
C ALA A 51 -30.00 0.32 -1.65
N PHE A 52 -28.70 0.58 -1.86
CA PHE A 52 -27.98 0.18 -3.08
C PHE A 52 -26.61 -0.40 -2.74
N ARG A 53 -25.97 -1.11 -3.69
CA ARG A 53 -24.63 -1.68 -3.50
C ARG A 53 -23.53 -0.67 -3.84
N ALA A 54 -22.44 -0.68 -3.10
CA ALA A 54 -21.36 0.28 -3.29
C ALA A 54 -20.66 0.19 -4.68
N TYR A 55 -20.49 -1.01 -5.25
CA TYR A 55 -19.87 -1.14 -6.59
C TYR A 55 -20.77 -0.63 -7.74
N GLU A 56 -22.06 -0.40 -7.50
CA GLU A 56 -22.99 0.11 -8.52
C GLU A 56 -22.76 1.61 -8.78
N GLY A 57 -21.78 2.23 -8.10
CA GLY A 57 -21.18 3.51 -8.44
C GLY A 57 -22.02 4.73 -8.08
N VAL A 58 -23.35 4.64 -8.14
CA VAL A 58 -24.28 5.71 -7.77
C VAL A 58 -25.65 5.09 -7.46
N GLY A 59 -26.21 5.32 -6.28
CA GLY A 59 -27.62 5.07 -5.99
C GLY A 59 -28.49 6.29 -6.30
N ALA A 60 -29.76 6.09 -6.63
CA ALA A 60 -30.73 7.19 -6.80
C ALA A 60 -31.81 7.09 -5.72
N ALA A 61 -32.01 8.16 -4.96
CA ALA A 61 -33.11 8.32 -4.02
C ALA A 61 -34.12 9.33 -4.60
N PRO A 62 -35.42 9.00 -4.69
CA PRO A 62 -36.43 9.97 -5.10
C PRO A 62 -36.51 11.11 -4.07
N LEU A 63 -36.49 12.36 -4.52
CA LEU A 63 -36.79 13.50 -3.65
C LEU A 63 -38.31 13.53 -3.37
N PRO A 64 -38.75 13.93 -2.16
CA PRO A 64 -40.16 14.17 -1.89
C PRO A 64 -40.71 15.20 -2.89
N ALA A 65 -41.87 14.91 -3.50
CA ALA A 65 -42.36 15.59 -4.69
C ALA A 65 -42.72 17.09 -4.52
N GLU A 66 -42.61 17.67 -3.33
CA GLU A 66 -43.03 19.05 -3.07
C GLU A 66 -42.13 19.73 -2.03
N SER A 67 -41.06 20.39 -2.48
CA SER A 67 -40.63 21.75 -2.12
C SER A 67 -39.11 21.92 -2.29
N PRO A 68 -38.63 22.93 -3.03
CA PRO A 68 -37.26 23.41 -2.87
C PRO A 68 -37.01 23.71 -1.39
N GLY A 69 -35.97 23.13 -0.79
CA GLY A 69 -35.79 23.18 0.65
C GLY A 69 -34.50 22.55 1.14
N ALA A 70 -34.18 22.77 2.42
CA ALA A 70 -33.09 22.09 3.11
C ALA A 70 -33.56 20.70 3.55
N HIS A 71 -32.80 19.68 3.18
CA HIS A 71 -33.07 18.28 3.49
C HIS A 71 -31.94 17.71 4.35
N SER A 72 -32.30 16.87 5.32
CA SER A 72 -31.36 16.08 6.11
C SER A 72 -31.11 14.75 5.41
N LEU A 73 -29.87 14.47 5.05
CA LEU A 73 -29.45 13.19 4.53
C LEU A 73 -28.61 12.47 5.57
N SER A 74 -28.95 11.23 5.91
CA SER A 74 -28.10 10.32 6.68
C SER A 74 -27.76 9.09 5.86
N LEU A 75 -26.49 8.72 5.84
CA LEU A 75 -25.98 7.58 5.12
C LEU A 75 -25.39 6.59 6.12
N SER A 76 -25.73 5.32 5.97
CA SER A 76 -25.13 4.22 6.72
C SER A 76 -24.63 3.16 5.76
N VAL A 77 -23.34 2.87 5.78
CA VAL A 77 -22.76 1.75 5.04
C VAL A 77 -22.72 0.52 5.94
N THR A 78 -23.31 -0.57 5.47
CA THR A 78 -23.30 -1.87 6.14
C THR A 78 -22.52 -2.86 5.30
N ASP A 79 -21.36 -3.30 5.81
CA ASP A 79 -20.64 -4.43 5.26
C ASP A 79 -21.22 -5.75 5.80
N PRO A 80 -21.78 -6.63 4.95
CA PRO A 80 -22.33 -7.90 5.39
C PRO A 80 -21.28 -8.86 5.95
N GLN A 81 -20.00 -8.73 5.58
CA GLN A 81 -18.91 -9.57 6.13
C GLN A 81 -18.45 -9.10 7.52
N VAL A 82 -18.71 -7.83 7.85
CA VAL A 82 -18.14 -7.15 9.04
C VAL A 82 -19.24 -6.58 9.94
N GLN A 83 -20.45 -7.18 9.95
CA GLN A 83 -21.70 -6.77 10.62
C GLN A 83 -21.62 -6.06 12.00
N LYS A 84 -20.49 -6.10 12.71
CA LYS A 84 -20.28 -5.49 14.04
C LYS A 84 -19.15 -4.45 14.14
N ARG A 85 -18.38 -4.13 13.09
CA ARG A 85 -17.14 -3.32 13.26
C ARG A 85 -16.93 -2.12 12.33
N LEU A 86 -17.58 -2.03 11.18
CA LEU A 86 -17.48 -0.86 10.30
C LEU A 86 -18.87 -0.33 9.98
N LEU A 87 -19.31 0.63 10.79
CA LEU A 87 -20.52 1.40 10.54
C LEU A 87 -20.05 2.81 10.17
N TYR A 88 -19.84 3.06 8.88
CA TYR A 88 -19.69 4.43 8.40
C TYR A 88 -21.09 5.04 8.40
N SER A 89 -21.38 5.84 9.43
CA SER A 89 -22.60 6.63 9.51
C SER A 89 -22.25 8.10 9.41
N ARG A 90 -22.94 8.82 8.53
CA ARG A 90 -22.76 10.27 8.38
C ARG A 90 -24.08 10.95 8.08
N SER A 91 -24.28 12.12 8.67
CA SER A 91 -25.43 12.98 8.38
C SER A 91 -24.96 14.33 7.83
N LEU A 92 -25.70 14.86 6.87
CA LEU A 92 -25.43 16.12 6.17
C LEU A 92 -26.78 16.85 5.98
N SER A 93 -26.76 18.17 6.04
CA SER A 93 -27.91 18.99 5.65
C SER A 93 -27.57 19.75 4.37
N ALA A 94 -28.32 19.51 3.29
CA ALA A 94 -28.12 20.18 2.01
C ALA A 94 -29.45 20.68 1.45
N TRP A 95 -29.40 21.79 0.71
CA TRP A 95 -30.58 22.35 0.06
C TRP A 95 -30.59 21.97 -1.42
N PHE A 96 -31.77 21.56 -1.91
CA PHE A 96 -31.96 21.07 -3.28
C PHE A 96 -32.96 21.94 -4.03
N PRO A 97 -32.58 22.51 -5.18
CA PRO A 97 -33.54 23.12 -6.11
C PRO A 97 -34.31 21.97 -6.76
N GLY A 98 -35.61 21.85 -6.50
CA GLY A 98 -36.46 20.70 -6.88
C GLY A 98 -36.53 20.33 -8.37
N ASP A 99 -35.82 21.06 -9.24
CA ASP A 99 -35.96 21.04 -10.69
C ASP A 99 -34.72 20.48 -11.41
N ALA A 100 -33.57 20.33 -10.72
CA ALA A 100 -32.30 19.92 -11.32
C ALA A 100 -31.80 18.57 -10.78
N GLU A 101 -31.16 17.76 -11.64
CA GLU A 101 -30.41 16.58 -11.18
C GLU A 101 -29.30 17.03 -10.21
N SER A 102 -29.50 16.71 -8.94
CA SER A 102 -28.53 16.98 -7.89
C SER A 102 -27.83 15.68 -7.53
N ALA A 103 -26.52 15.75 -7.27
CA ALA A 103 -25.81 14.64 -6.66
C ALA A 103 -25.14 15.03 -5.36
N ILE A 104 -24.97 14.03 -4.51
CA ILE A 104 -24.16 14.07 -3.30
C ILE A 104 -23.15 12.95 -3.40
N ILE A 105 -21.90 13.27 -3.11
CA ILE A 105 -20.81 12.29 -3.03
C ILE A 105 -20.26 12.28 -1.62
N PHE A 106 -20.30 11.13 -0.97
CA PHE A 106 -19.68 10.91 0.33
C PHE A 106 -18.30 10.28 0.16
N GLY A 107 -17.28 10.87 0.77
CA GLY A 107 -15.95 10.28 0.89
C GLY A 107 -15.51 10.17 2.34
N LEU A 108 -14.34 9.56 2.58
CA LEU A 108 -13.83 9.31 3.93
C LEU A 108 -13.72 10.60 4.75
N ASP A 109 -13.26 11.68 4.11
CA ASP A 109 -12.96 12.96 4.70
C ASP A 109 -14.03 14.04 4.41
N GLY A 110 -15.18 13.71 3.84
CA GLY A 110 -16.13 14.77 3.43
C GLY A 110 -17.43 14.36 2.77
N ALA A 111 -18.23 15.36 2.40
CA ALA A 111 -19.32 15.23 1.44
C ALA A 111 -19.29 16.42 0.48
N ALA A 112 -19.56 16.20 -0.81
CA ALA A 112 -19.74 17.26 -1.81
C ALA A 112 -21.16 17.17 -2.38
N TRP A 113 -21.82 18.30 -2.61
CA TRP A 113 -23.15 18.32 -3.23
C TRP A 113 -23.32 19.48 -4.21
N GLY A 114 -24.10 19.23 -5.26
CA GLY A 114 -24.45 20.25 -6.25
C GLY A 114 -25.19 19.67 -7.45
N ALA A 115 -25.53 20.54 -8.39
CA ALA A 115 -26.05 20.13 -9.69
C ALA A 115 -24.97 19.36 -10.47
N VAL A 116 -25.34 18.25 -11.10
CA VAL A 116 -24.42 17.46 -11.92
C VAL A 116 -24.76 17.66 -13.39
N ASP A 117 -23.74 17.96 -14.20
CA ASP A 117 -23.86 17.84 -15.64
C ASP A 117 -23.85 16.36 -16.02
N ALA A 118 -24.90 15.91 -16.70
CA ALA A 118 -25.10 14.53 -17.13
C ALA A 118 -23.95 13.97 -18.00
N ALA A 119 -23.08 14.84 -18.55
CA ALA A 119 -21.94 14.46 -19.38
C ALA A 119 -20.66 14.10 -18.60
N THR A 120 -20.54 14.43 -17.32
CA THR A 120 -19.30 14.23 -16.53
C THR A 120 -19.46 13.15 -15.47
N ASP A 121 -18.43 12.29 -15.30
CA ASP A 121 -18.35 11.37 -14.17
C ASP A 121 -18.37 12.19 -12.86
N PRO A 122 -19.45 12.10 -12.06
CA PRO A 122 -19.61 12.92 -10.86
C PRO A 122 -18.47 12.70 -9.88
N VAL A 123 -17.94 11.48 -9.81
CA VAL A 123 -16.89 11.09 -8.86
C VAL A 123 -15.57 11.79 -9.22
N GLN A 124 -15.16 11.74 -10.50
CA GLN A 124 -13.94 12.41 -10.95
C GLN A 124 -14.07 13.96 -10.95
N ALA A 125 -15.25 14.50 -11.24
CA ALA A 125 -15.45 15.94 -11.34
C ALA A 125 -15.44 16.68 -9.99
N LEU A 126 -15.95 16.02 -8.93
CA LEU A 126 -16.11 16.62 -7.60
C LEU A 126 -15.04 16.16 -6.59
N TRP A 127 -14.34 15.05 -6.86
CA TRP A 127 -13.43 14.42 -5.91
C TRP A 127 -12.23 13.76 -6.59
N ASP A 128 -11.12 14.49 -6.76
CA ASP A 128 -9.82 13.88 -7.12
C ASP A 128 -8.95 13.72 -5.86
N PRO A 129 -8.93 12.54 -5.22
CA PRO A 129 -8.12 12.31 -4.04
C PRO A 129 -6.62 12.24 -4.36
N ARG A 130 -6.23 12.11 -5.64
CA ARG A 130 -4.84 11.88 -6.08
C ARG A 130 -4.14 13.15 -6.54
N ALA A 131 -4.80 14.31 -6.51
CA ALA A 131 -4.16 15.55 -6.93
C ALA A 131 -3.09 15.99 -5.92
N THR A 132 -1.86 15.51 -6.13
CA THR A 132 -0.66 16.09 -5.53
C THR A 132 -0.56 17.56 -5.90
N LEU A 133 0.14 18.36 -5.10
CA LEU A 133 0.42 19.77 -5.44
C LEU A 133 1.08 19.88 -6.83
N SER A 134 1.94 18.92 -7.19
CA SER A 134 2.58 18.83 -8.50
C SER A 134 1.57 18.65 -9.63
N SER A 135 0.68 17.66 -9.54
CA SER A 135 -0.32 17.41 -10.58
C SER A 135 -1.35 18.54 -10.67
N PHE A 136 -1.72 19.15 -9.55
CA PHE A 136 -2.58 20.34 -9.51
C PHE A 136 -1.95 21.55 -10.22
N LEU A 137 -0.66 21.80 -10.00
CA LEU A 137 0.07 22.90 -10.65
C LEU A 137 0.43 22.60 -12.11
N ALA A 138 0.59 21.33 -12.49
CA ALA A 138 0.87 20.90 -13.86
C ALA A 138 -0.32 21.10 -14.81
N ALA A 139 -1.54 21.23 -14.29
CA ALA A 139 -2.78 21.36 -15.06
C ALA A 139 -2.97 22.74 -15.74
N SER A 140 -1.99 23.23 -16.49
CA SER A 140 -2.04 24.50 -17.26
C SER A 140 -2.20 25.77 -16.41
N ARG A 141 -1.70 25.79 -15.17
CA ARG A 141 -1.65 27.02 -14.38
C ARG A 141 -0.61 27.96 -14.98
N PRO A 142 -0.93 29.22 -15.29
CA PRO A 142 0.05 30.15 -15.81
C PRO A 142 1.13 30.41 -14.75
N GLU A 143 2.38 30.37 -15.18
CA GLU A 143 3.49 30.91 -14.38
C GLU A 143 3.25 32.39 -14.15
N GLY A 144 3.38 32.81 -12.89
CA GLY A 144 3.26 34.21 -12.53
C GLY A 144 4.59 34.83 -12.09
N ASP A 145 4.57 36.10 -11.71
CA ASP A 145 5.79 36.84 -11.44
C ASP A 145 6.44 36.56 -10.08
N VAL A 146 5.76 35.84 -9.19
CA VAL A 146 6.33 35.33 -7.94
C VAL A 146 7.38 34.28 -8.24
N THR A 147 8.58 34.47 -7.69
CA THR A 147 9.69 33.52 -7.80
C THR A 147 9.81 32.72 -6.52
N ALA A 148 10.18 31.45 -6.64
CA ALA A 148 10.45 30.59 -5.49
C ALA A 148 11.83 29.96 -5.67
N THR A 149 12.73 30.22 -4.73
CA THR A 149 14.12 29.75 -4.78
C THR A 149 14.34 28.74 -3.68
N ALA A 150 14.81 27.54 -4.03
CA ALA A 150 15.21 26.54 -3.05
C ALA A 150 16.71 26.67 -2.75
N GLU A 151 17.08 26.52 -1.48
CA GLU A 151 18.46 26.46 -1.01
C GLU A 151 18.62 25.22 -0.11
N VAL A 152 19.68 24.44 -0.32
CA VAL A 152 19.93 23.22 0.45
C VAL A 152 21.06 23.46 1.45
N GLY A 153 20.74 23.36 2.73
CA GLY A 153 21.67 23.27 3.85
C GLY A 153 21.97 21.83 4.22
N VAL A 154 23.26 21.55 4.43
CA VAL A 154 23.74 20.30 5.03
C VAL A 154 23.98 20.57 6.52
N PRO A 155 23.48 19.72 7.44
CA PRO A 155 23.82 19.80 8.85
C PRO A 155 25.34 19.87 9.03
N ASP A 156 25.82 20.73 9.93
CA ASP A 156 27.23 20.94 10.27
C ASP A 156 28.13 21.62 9.22
N ALA A 157 27.61 21.99 8.05
CA ALA A 157 28.32 22.87 7.13
C ALA A 157 28.06 24.34 7.49
N SER A 158 29.10 25.08 7.90
CA SER A 158 29.00 26.51 8.21
C SER A 158 28.74 27.40 6.98
N THR A 159 28.71 26.83 5.78
CA THR A 159 28.49 27.54 4.52
C THR A 159 27.49 26.77 3.65
N LEU A 160 26.40 27.46 3.25
CA LEU A 160 25.50 27.03 2.19
C LEU A 160 26.26 27.07 0.86
N ALA A 161 26.39 25.93 0.18
CA ALA A 161 26.98 25.85 -1.15
C ALA A 161 25.88 25.81 -2.23
N GLU A 162 26.14 26.36 -3.42
CA GLU A 162 25.22 26.32 -4.57
C GLU A 162 24.86 24.89 -5.03
N ALA A 163 25.70 23.91 -4.68
CA ALA A 163 25.42 22.49 -4.85
C ALA A 163 25.79 21.73 -3.56
N ALA A 164 24.80 21.13 -2.92
CA ALA A 164 25.05 20.24 -1.79
C ALA A 164 25.46 18.86 -2.34
N THR A 165 26.60 18.34 -1.90
CA THR A 165 26.96 16.93 -2.12
C THR A 165 26.70 16.17 -0.83
N VAL A 166 25.84 15.17 -0.88
CA VAL A 166 25.43 14.37 0.29
C VAL A 166 25.64 12.90 0.01
N ALA A 167 25.87 12.10 1.03
CA ALA A 167 25.82 10.65 0.89
C ALA A 167 24.35 10.20 0.84
N ARG A 168 24.03 9.12 0.12
CA ARG A 168 22.72 8.46 0.28
C ARG A 168 22.55 8.00 1.74
N GLY A 169 21.31 7.92 2.23
CA GLY A 169 21.02 7.66 3.64
C GLY A 169 21.27 8.87 4.56
N THR A 170 21.64 10.03 4.02
CA THR A 170 21.70 11.27 4.80
C THR A 170 20.28 11.71 5.15
N GLY A 171 19.96 11.66 6.44
CA GLY A 171 18.78 12.29 7.00
C GLY A 171 19.01 13.76 7.39
N LYS A 172 17.91 14.46 7.67
CA LYS A 172 17.89 15.82 8.23
C LYS A 172 18.51 16.89 7.32
N LEU A 173 18.51 16.73 6.00
CA LEU A 173 18.89 17.83 5.10
C LEU A 173 17.89 18.95 5.26
N GLN A 174 18.36 20.18 5.35
CA GLN A 174 17.48 21.34 5.48
C GLN A 174 17.34 21.98 4.09
N VAL A 175 16.12 22.11 3.58
CA VAL A 175 15.83 22.82 2.34
C VAL A 175 15.01 24.06 2.70
N THR A 176 15.55 25.24 2.45
CA THR A 176 14.85 26.50 2.65
C THR A 176 14.31 26.98 1.30
N VAL A 177 13.00 27.14 1.20
CA VAL A 177 12.33 27.75 0.05
C VAL A 177 12.04 29.21 0.38
N THR A 178 12.70 30.13 -0.35
CA THR A 178 12.41 31.57 -0.29
C THR A 178 11.44 31.94 -1.40
N VAL A 179 10.24 32.38 -1.02
CA VAL A 179 9.21 32.88 -1.95
C VAL A 179 9.32 34.40 -2.02
N THR A 180 9.59 34.95 -3.20
CA THR A 180 9.75 36.39 -3.42
C THR A 180 8.62 36.93 -4.29
N ASN A 181 7.90 37.91 -3.76
CA ASN A 181 6.79 38.55 -4.44
C ASN A 181 7.28 39.65 -5.39
N GLY A 182 7.27 39.35 -6.70
CA GLY A 182 7.64 40.30 -7.76
C GLY A 182 6.50 41.21 -8.25
N ILE A 183 5.27 41.05 -7.75
CA ILE A 183 4.13 41.86 -8.20
C ILE A 183 3.86 43.05 -7.28
N ALA A 184 3.07 44.01 -7.79
CA ALA A 184 2.75 45.25 -7.09
C ALA A 184 1.70 45.10 -5.97
N SER A 185 0.97 43.97 -5.92
CA SER A 185 0.02 43.65 -4.84
C SER A 185 0.60 42.59 -3.89
N PRO A 186 0.12 42.54 -2.62
CA PRO A 186 0.43 41.42 -1.75
C PRO A 186 -0.01 40.10 -2.38
N VAL A 187 0.72 39.02 -2.14
CA VAL A 187 0.34 37.68 -2.58
C VAL A 187 0.04 36.79 -1.40
N ARG A 188 -1.02 35.99 -1.53
CA ARG A 188 -1.29 34.89 -0.60
C ARG A 188 -0.66 33.62 -1.14
N VAL A 189 0.22 33.01 -0.36
CA VAL A 189 0.74 31.67 -0.64
C VAL A 189 -0.24 30.67 -0.05
N LEU A 190 -0.75 29.79 -0.90
CA LEU A 190 -1.72 28.79 -0.51
C LEU A 190 -1.04 27.48 -0.12
N ALA A 191 0.02 27.11 -0.85
CA ALA A 191 0.86 25.97 -0.52
C ALA A 191 2.28 26.16 -1.03
N CYS A 192 3.21 25.53 -0.32
CA CYS A 192 4.59 25.44 -0.70
C CYS A 192 5.10 24.02 -0.39
N GLY A 193 5.88 23.47 -1.31
CA GLY A 193 6.35 22.09 -1.29
C GLY A 193 7.61 21.89 -2.12
N LEU A 194 8.07 20.65 -2.20
CA LEU A 194 9.25 20.27 -2.97
C LEU A 194 8.88 19.20 -3.99
N ARG A 195 9.44 19.35 -5.19
CA ARG A 195 9.53 18.28 -6.19
C ARG A 195 11.00 17.99 -6.41
N VAL A 196 11.36 16.71 -6.39
CA VAL A 196 12.73 16.29 -6.67
C VAL A 196 12.75 15.61 -8.03
N THR A 197 13.66 16.00 -8.91
CA THR A 197 13.80 15.43 -10.26
C THR A 197 15.21 14.91 -10.51
N ALA A 198 15.32 13.80 -11.24
CA ALA A 198 16.58 13.25 -11.75
C ALA A 198 16.57 13.42 -13.27
N GLY A 199 17.18 14.50 -13.77
CA GLY A 199 16.91 14.97 -15.13
C GLY A 199 15.46 15.45 -15.25
N GLU A 200 14.69 14.87 -16.18
CA GLU A 200 13.27 15.19 -16.36
C GLU A 200 12.33 14.27 -15.55
N ALA A 201 12.86 13.16 -15.00
CA ALA A 201 12.05 12.18 -14.27
C ALA A 201 11.76 12.65 -12.84
N ASP A 202 10.50 12.52 -12.41
CA ASP A 202 10.13 12.78 -11.02
C ASP A 202 10.73 11.71 -10.10
N ALA A 203 11.55 12.15 -9.17
CA ALA A 203 12.23 11.33 -8.18
C ALA A 203 11.69 11.57 -6.77
N SER A 204 10.61 12.34 -6.57
CA SER A 204 10.10 12.73 -5.25
C SER A 204 9.73 11.51 -4.39
N ALA A 205 9.30 10.40 -5.01
CA ALA A 205 9.04 9.13 -4.32
C ALA A 205 10.30 8.49 -3.67
N ARG A 206 11.51 8.95 -4.03
CA ARG A 206 12.80 8.48 -3.47
C ARG A 206 13.30 9.32 -2.30
N PHE A 207 12.57 10.37 -1.92
CA PHE A 207 12.93 11.27 -0.83
C PHE A 207 11.76 11.37 0.16
N PHE A 208 12.08 11.74 1.39
CA PHE A 208 11.07 12.18 2.34
C PHE A 208 11.21 13.67 2.56
N ALA A 209 10.15 14.44 2.32
CA ALA A 209 10.11 15.87 2.58
C ALA A 209 9.08 16.19 3.65
N LEU A 210 9.51 16.85 4.71
CA LEU A 210 8.67 17.31 5.82
C LEU A 210 8.96 18.79 6.10
N PRO A 211 7.99 19.71 6.02
CA PRO A 211 8.20 21.07 6.46
C PRO A 211 8.47 21.14 7.95
N THR A 212 9.44 21.98 8.30
CA THR A 212 9.91 22.21 9.66
C THR A 212 9.64 23.64 10.12
N CYS A 213 8.79 24.38 9.41
CA CYS A 213 8.22 25.63 9.88
C CYS A 213 6.86 25.88 9.23
N ALA A 214 6.12 26.83 9.79
CA ALA A 214 4.81 27.23 9.27
C ALA A 214 4.90 27.72 7.82
N LEU A 215 3.87 27.45 7.04
CA LEU A 215 3.67 28.02 5.71
C LEU A 215 3.64 29.57 5.78
N PRO A 216 4.47 30.30 5.02
CA PRO A 216 4.31 31.75 4.89
C PRO A 216 3.02 32.02 4.13
N THR A 217 2.15 32.89 4.63
CA THR A 217 0.78 32.99 4.09
C THR A 217 0.48 34.27 3.36
N LEU A 218 1.03 35.41 3.78
CA LEU A 218 0.90 36.69 3.08
C LEU A 218 2.28 37.32 2.87
N ILE A 219 2.62 37.63 1.62
CA ILE A 219 3.88 38.27 1.27
C ILE A 219 3.56 39.64 0.67
N PRO A 220 3.97 40.76 1.32
CA PRO A 220 3.78 42.10 0.78
C PRO A 220 4.39 42.28 -0.60
N ALA A 221 3.94 43.28 -1.36
CA ALA A 221 4.54 43.64 -2.63
C ALA A 221 6.05 43.90 -2.48
N GLY A 222 6.88 43.25 -3.29
CA GLY A 222 8.34 43.30 -3.19
C GLY A 222 8.95 42.58 -1.97
N GLY A 223 8.14 41.93 -1.14
CA GLY A 223 8.58 41.19 0.04
C GLY A 223 9.03 39.75 -0.29
N SER A 224 9.60 39.09 0.70
CA SER A 224 9.94 37.67 0.65
C SER A 224 9.58 36.95 1.95
N ALA A 225 9.30 35.66 1.88
CA ALA A 225 9.10 34.81 3.05
C ALA A 225 9.73 33.43 2.82
N GLN A 226 10.01 32.71 3.91
CA GLN A 226 10.71 31.43 3.86
C GLN A 226 9.84 30.30 4.41
N GLN A 227 9.94 29.13 3.78
CA GLN A 227 9.51 27.87 4.36
C GLN A 227 10.66 26.86 4.35
N THR A 228 10.91 26.22 5.48
CA THR A 228 11.97 25.24 5.65
C THR A 228 11.38 23.83 5.62
N PHE A 229 12.10 22.92 4.99
CA PHE A 229 11.81 21.49 4.93
C PHE A 229 12.99 20.68 5.43
N ARG A 230 12.71 19.61 6.16
CA ARG A 230 13.57 18.46 6.29
C ARG A 230 13.42 17.59 5.05
N LEU A 231 14.52 17.25 4.40
CA LEU A 231 14.60 16.31 3.30
C LEU A 231 15.50 15.14 3.71
N ASP A 232 15.00 13.92 3.67
CA ASP A 232 15.81 12.72 3.92
C ASP A 232 16.08 12.00 2.60
N THR A 233 17.33 11.56 2.43
CA THR A 233 17.74 10.54 1.48
C THR A 233 17.83 9.19 2.19
N PHE A 234 17.83 8.11 1.42
CA PHE A 234 17.87 6.73 1.92
C PHE A 234 19.01 5.97 1.24
N ASP A 235 19.38 4.78 1.73
CA ASP A 235 20.40 3.96 1.05
C ASP A 235 19.94 3.44 -0.32
N ASP A 236 18.63 3.48 -0.56
CA ASP A 236 18.02 3.19 -1.86
C ASP A 236 17.82 4.43 -2.75
N THR A 237 18.21 5.62 -2.31
CA THR A 237 18.30 6.79 -3.19
C THR A 237 19.47 6.57 -4.18
N PRO A 238 19.22 6.53 -5.50
CA PRO A 238 20.28 6.35 -6.48
C PRO A 238 21.35 7.45 -6.38
N PRO A 239 22.63 7.16 -6.63
CA PRO A 239 23.63 8.20 -6.79
C PRO A 239 23.34 8.99 -8.08
N GLY A 240 23.56 10.30 -8.05
CA GLY A 240 23.33 11.17 -9.19
C GLY A 240 23.04 12.62 -8.81
N ASP A 241 22.85 13.44 -9.84
CA ASP A 241 22.45 14.84 -9.69
C ASP A 241 20.93 14.95 -9.68
N TYR A 242 20.41 15.64 -8.67
CA TYR A 242 19.01 15.91 -8.46
C TYR A 242 18.76 17.42 -8.48
N ALA A 243 17.65 17.81 -9.07
CA ALA A 243 17.12 19.16 -8.95
C ALA A 243 15.99 19.17 -7.91
N ILE A 244 16.06 20.10 -6.96
CA ILE A 244 15.01 20.31 -5.96
C ILE A 244 14.23 21.55 -6.38
N GLU A 245 13.10 21.32 -7.03
CA GLU A 245 12.20 22.34 -7.53
C GLU A 245 11.20 22.74 -6.41
N PRO A 246 11.17 24.01 -5.99
CA PRO A 246 10.11 24.48 -5.10
C PRO A 246 8.78 24.51 -5.86
N LEU A 247 7.73 23.95 -5.24
CA LEU A 247 6.36 23.98 -5.75
C LEU A 247 5.57 25.00 -4.93
N VAL A 248 5.23 26.16 -5.52
CA VAL A 248 4.48 27.21 -4.82
C VAL A 248 3.18 27.50 -5.57
N ALA A 249 2.05 27.33 -4.88
CA ALA A 249 0.74 27.78 -5.31
C ALA A 249 0.41 29.10 -4.61
N TRP A 250 0.06 30.13 -5.37
CA TRP A 250 -0.25 31.45 -4.83
C TRP A 250 -1.38 32.14 -5.59
N VAL A 251 -1.96 33.17 -4.98
CA VAL A 251 -2.94 34.09 -5.59
C VAL A 251 -2.59 35.53 -5.21
N PRO A 252 -2.94 36.54 -6.04
CA PRO A 252 -2.99 37.91 -5.56
C PRO A 252 -3.91 37.98 -4.34
N ALA A 253 -3.52 38.71 -3.28
CA ALA A 253 -4.28 38.73 -2.04
C ALA A 253 -5.71 39.26 -2.24
N GLU A 254 -5.91 40.17 -3.18
CA GLU A 254 -7.20 40.69 -3.60
C GLU A 254 -8.12 39.64 -4.26
N ALA A 255 -7.58 38.52 -4.72
CA ALA A 255 -8.35 37.41 -5.27
C ALA A 255 -8.78 36.39 -4.20
N ASP A 256 -8.26 36.51 -2.97
CA ASP A 256 -8.78 35.77 -1.83
C ASP A 256 -9.98 36.50 -1.25
N LEU A 257 -11.15 35.90 -1.41
CA LEU A 257 -12.42 36.47 -0.98
C LEU A 257 -12.54 36.58 0.56
N LEU A 258 -11.55 36.08 1.29
CA LEU A 258 -11.42 36.20 2.75
C LEU A 258 -10.38 37.24 3.21
N ALA A 259 -9.66 37.91 2.30
CA ALA A 259 -8.55 38.81 2.63
C ALA A 259 -8.96 40.10 3.35
N ASP A 260 -10.20 40.56 3.19
CA ASP A 260 -10.72 41.84 3.73
C ASP A 260 -11.03 41.83 5.25
N GLY A 261 -10.28 41.05 6.02
CA GLY A 261 -10.34 41.01 7.48
C GLY A 261 -10.57 39.60 7.97
N ALA A 262 -9.91 39.23 9.07
CA ALA A 262 -10.12 37.98 9.78
C ALA A 262 -11.62 37.71 9.99
N PHE A 263 -12.01 36.45 10.26
CA PHE A 263 -13.21 36.25 11.07
C PHE A 263 -13.12 37.27 12.21
N GLU A 264 -14.04 38.25 12.29
CA GLU A 264 -14.03 39.20 13.41
C GLU A 264 -13.80 38.33 14.64
N GLU A 265 -12.69 38.56 15.36
CA GLU A 265 -12.30 37.72 16.50
C GLU A 265 -13.60 37.41 17.24
N PRO A 266 -14.03 36.15 17.39
CA PRO A 266 -15.27 35.85 18.08
C PRO A 266 -15.13 36.58 19.41
N GLY A 267 -15.91 37.67 19.58
CA GLY A 267 -15.65 38.66 20.62
C GLY A 267 -15.37 37.90 21.90
N PRO A 268 -14.22 38.16 22.54
CA PRO A 268 -13.45 37.17 23.29
C PRO A 268 -14.38 36.17 23.94
N LEU A 269 -14.41 34.92 23.44
CA LEU A 269 -15.04 33.80 24.16
C LEU A 269 -14.69 34.03 25.63
N PRO A 270 -15.68 34.17 26.54
CA PRO A 270 -15.43 34.69 27.86
C PRO A 270 -14.29 33.90 28.47
N ARG A 271 -13.10 34.51 28.50
CA ARG A 271 -11.98 33.97 29.24
C ARG A 271 -12.54 33.84 30.65
N ALA A 272 -12.63 32.60 31.14
CA ALA A 272 -12.82 32.38 32.56
C ALA A 272 -11.84 33.34 33.26
N THR A 273 -12.38 34.20 34.12
CA THR A 273 -11.81 35.46 34.61
C THR A 273 -10.52 35.30 35.42
N ALA A 274 -9.45 34.84 34.79
CA ALA A 274 -8.09 34.96 35.27
C ALA A 274 -7.45 36.10 34.49
N GLU A 275 -7.09 37.17 35.20
CA GLU A 275 -6.53 38.39 34.62
C GLU A 275 -5.35 38.09 33.68
N PRO A 276 -5.27 38.77 32.52
CA PRO A 276 -4.14 38.61 31.61
C PRO A 276 -2.91 39.30 32.20
N ALA A 277 -1.82 38.55 32.41
CA ALA A 277 -0.52 39.14 32.68
C ALA A 277 -0.07 39.98 31.46
N GLU A 278 0.23 41.26 31.69
CA GLU A 278 0.84 42.17 30.73
C GLU A 278 2.13 41.55 30.19
N GLY A 279 2.11 41.06 28.95
CA GLY A 279 3.29 40.40 28.41
C GLY A 279 3.27 40.02 26.95
N TRP A 280 2.39 40.56 26.10
CA TRP A 280 2.46 40.30 24.66
C TRP A 280 2.04 41.53 23.85
N ARG A 281 3.01 42.42 23.61
CA ARG A 281 3.01 43.32 22.46
C ARG A 281 4.40 43.23 21.81
N LEU A 282 4.47 42.63 20.62
CA LEU A 282 5.61 42.77 19.71
C LEU A 282 5.58 44.20 19.15
N SER A 283 6.29 45.10 19.82
CA SER A 283 6.62 46.44 19.31
C SER A 283 7.92 46.33 18.51
N SER A 284 7.90 46.75 17.25
CA SER A 284 9.00 46.73 16.27
C SER A 284 10.12 47.76 16.53
N ALA A 285 10.26 48.25 17.76
CA ALA A 285 11.38 49.08 18.19
C ALA A 285 11.94 48.54 19.50
N ALA A 286 13.08 47.85 19.43
CA ALA A 286 13.85 47.52 20.63
C ALA A 286 14.45 48.82 21.21
N PRO A 287 14.27 49.13 22.49
CA PRO A 287 14.98 50.25 23.11
C PRO A 287 16.48 49.92 23.16
N GLU A 288 17.32 50.92 22.86
CA GLU A 288 18.77 50.81 23.06
C GLU A 288 19.08 50.43 24.52
N GLY A 289 19.63 49.23 24.70
CA GLY A 289 20.13 48.74 26.00
C GLY A 289 19.52 47.45 26.54
N ALA A 290 18.50 46.87 25.90
CA ALA A 290 17.94 45.59 26.35
C ALA A 290 18.65 44.40 25.65
N GLN A 291 19.56 43.73 26.37
CA GLN A 291 20.01 42.38 25.97
C GLN A 291 18.90 41.38 26.29
N ALA A 292 18.29 40.80 25.26
CA ALA A 292 17.40 39.66 25.40
C ALA A 292 18.23 38.41 25.76
N THR A 293 18.28 38.06 27.03
CA THR A 293 18.77 36.75 27.47
C THR A 293 17.70 35.71 27.19
N VAL A 294 17.83 35.00 26.06
CA VAL A 294 17.11 33.75 25.81
C VAL A 294 17.51 32.76 26.90
N ALA A 295 16.53 32.18 27.60
CA ALA A 295 16.79 31.15 28.60
C ALA A 295 17.46 29.93 27.91
N PRO A 296 18.58 29.42 28.43
CA PRO A 296 19.26 28.26 27.84
C PRO A 296 18.41 27.01 28.10
N GLY A 297 17.80 26.45 27.05
CA GLY A 297 17.13 25.14 27.09
C GLY A 297 15.75 25.02 26.44
N GLY A 298 15.21 26.08 25.81
CA GLY A 298 14.01 25.94 24.98
C GLY A 298 14.36 25.27 23.66
N ALA A 299 13.84 24.05 23.43
CA ALA A 299 14.05 23.36 22.16
C ALA A 299 13.51 24.22 21.01
N SER A 300 14.32 24.44 19.97
CA SER A 300 13.88 25.14 18.77
C SER A 300 12.74 24.36 18.09
N TYR A 301 11.92 25.01 17.26
CA TYR A 301 10.87 24.33 16.49
C TYR A 301 11.45 23.18 15.63
N ALA A 302 12.70 23.31 15.18
CA ALA A 302 13.44 22.26 14.49
C ALA A 302 13.74 21.04 15.38
N GLU A 303 14.20 21.26 16.61
CA GLU A 303 14.41 20.17 17.59
C GLU A 303 13.08 19.50 17.99
N LEU A 304 11.99 20.26 18.08
CA LEU A 304 10.66 19.72 18.33
C LEU A 304 10.18 18.86 17.16
N ALA A 305 10.32 19.35 15.91
CA ALA A 305 9.96 18.59 14.71
C ALA A 305 10.76 17.27 14.62
N ASP A 306 12.05 17.32 14.94
CA ASP A 306 12.90 16.12 14.97
C ASP A 306 12.46 15.11 16.04
N ARG A 307 12.08 15.58 17.23
CA ARG A 307 11.58 14.70 18.32
C ARG A 307 10.17 14.18 18.06
N VAL A 308 9.31 14.96 17.42
CA VAL A 308 7.95 14.54 17.05
C VAL A 308 7.99 13.44 15.98
N CYS A 309 8.98 13.47 15.09
CA CYS A 309 9.19 12.43 14.08
C CYS A 309 9.79 11.12 14.64
N ASP A 310 10.25 11.10 15.89
CA ASP A 310 10.62 9.87 16.58
C ASP A 310 9.66 9.61 17.75
N TRP A 311 8.72 8.69 17.53
CA TRP A 311 7.76 8.24 18.54
C TRP A 311 8.39 7.91 19.91
N ARG A 312 9.63 7.38 19.95
CA ARG A 312 10.33 7.07 21.22
C ARG A 312 10.63 8.34 22.00
N ASP A 313 11.11 9.37 21.31
CA ASP A 313 11.38 10.69 21.90
C ASP A 313 10.09 11.41 22.24
N PHE A 314 9.04 11.26 21.43
CA PHE A 314 7.72 11.76 21.78
C PHE A 314 7.27 11.23 23.15
N THR A 315 7.36 9.93 23.40
CA THR A 315 7.03 9.36 24.74
C THR A 315 8.01 9.72 25.86
N ALA A 316 9.26 10.06 25.52
CA ALA A 316 10.27 10.50 26.48
C ALA A 316 10.22 12.00 26.79
N LEU A 317 9.48 12.80 26.01
CA LEU A 317 9.10 14.14 26.43
C LEU A 317 8.30 13.98 27.74
N PRO A 318 8.74 14.63 28.84
CA PRO A 318 8.06 14.49 30.12
C PRO A 318 6.69 15.15 30.04
N PHE A 319 5.68 14.42 29.60
CA PHE A 319 4.28 14.76 29.80
C PHE A 319 3.97 14.44 31.25
N ALA A 320 3.90 15.47 32.10
CA ALA A 320 3.62 15.31 33.51
C ALA A 320 2.17 14.84 33.74
N ASN A 321 1.94 13.54 33.62
CA ASN A 321 0.71 12.87 34.07
C ASN A 321 0.74 12.47 35.56
N ALA A 322 1.71 12.97 36.33
CA ALA A 322 1.80 12.70 37.76
C ALA A 322 1.61 13.99 38.57
N THR A 323 0.48 14.03 39.27
CA THR A 323 0.11 14.90 40.38
C THR A 323 1.29 15.62 41.08
N ARG A 324 1.23 16.96 41.07
CA ARG A 324 1.92 17.94 41.95
C ARG A 324 3.46 17.92 41.98
N VAL A 325 4.09 18.68 41.09
CA VAL A 325 5.27 19.52 41.42
C VAL A 325 5.20 20.81 40.58
N ALA A 326 5.30 21.96 41.23
CA ALA A 326 5.34 23.27 40.59
C ALA A 326 6.73 23.53 40.00
N ALA A 327 6.81 23.76 38.69
CA ALA A 327 7.96 24.39 38.04
C ALA A 327 7.43 25.49 37.11
N GLN A 328 7.80 26.73 37.41
CA GLN A 328 7.44 27.93 36.65
C GLN A 328 8.34 28.02 35.41
N GLY A 329 7.73 27.92 34.24
CA GLY A 329 8.39 28.00 32.93
C GLY A 329 7.37 27.76 31.83
N THR A 330 6.44 28.70 31.67
CA THR A 330 5.24 28.57 30.83
C THR A 330 5.41 29.29 29.50
N GLY A 331 5.12 28.59 28.40
CA GLY A 331 5.03 29.17 27.06
C GLY A 331 4.47 28.21 26.01
N LEU A 332 4.74 26.89 26.12
CA LEU A 332 4.27 25.92 25.11
C LEU A 332 3.51 24.71 25.69
N LEU A 333 3.58 24.46 27.01
CA LEU A 333 3.08 23.23 27.64
C LEU A 333 1.67 23.34 28.26
N GLU A 334 1.08 24.53 28.41
CA GLU A 334 -0.30 24.68 28.92
C GLU A 334 -1.39 24.30 27.89
N LEU A 335 -1.03 24.12 26.62
CA LEU A 335 -1.94 23.65 25.56
C LEU A 335 -2.17 22.13 25.55
N LEU A 336 -1.42 21.36 26.35
CA LEU A 336 -1.43 19.89 26.32
C LEU A 336 -2.12 19.25 27.53
N ASN A 337 -2.81 20.04 28.37
CA ASN A 337 -3.41 19.54 29.61
C ASN A 337 -4.90 19.90 29.69
N PRO A 338 -5.82 19.15 29.04
CA PRO A 338 -7.23 19.32 29.34
C PRO A 338 -7.53 18.78 30.75
N PRO A 339 -8.17 19.57 31.65
CA PRO A 339 -8.67 19.03 32.91
C PRO A 339 -9.74 17.95 32.64
N GLN A 340 -9.96 17.10 33.65
CA GLN A 340 -10.96 16.03 33.69
C GLN A 340 -12.23 16.35 32.89
N THR A 341 -12.61 15.40 32.03
CA THR A 341 -13.87 15.29 31.27
C THR A 341 -14.57 16.64 31.02
N PRO A 342 -14.27 17.33 29.90
CA PRO A 342 -14.94 18.58 29.61
C PRO A 342 -16.46 18.35 29.50
N PRO A 343 -17.31 19.31 29.91
CA PRO A 343 -18.71 19.30 29.53
C PRO A 343 -18.81 19.19 28.00
N ALA A 344 -19.88 18.55 27.51
CA ALA A 344 -20.10 18.25 26.09
C ALA A 344 -19.58 19.40 25.19
N PRO A 345 -18.68 19.12 24.24
CA PRO A 345 -18.02 20.16 23.47
C PRO A 345 -19.09 21.01 22.79
N GLY A 346 -19.22 22.27 23.20
CA GLY A 346 -19.97 23.24 22.42
C GLY A 346 -19.25 23.36 21.09
N VAL A 347 -19.88 22.88 20.01
CA VAL A 347 -19.39 23.08 18.65
C VAL A 347 -19.36 24.59 18.44
N VAL A 348 -18.17 25.18 18.43
CA VAL A 348 -18.00 26.57 18.03
C VAL A 348 -18.03 26.56 16.51
N ALA A 349 -19.17 26.96 15.94
CA ALA A 349 -19.32 27.19 14.52
C ALA A 349 -19.07 28.68 14.23
N VAL A 350 -18.02 28.99 13.47
CA VAL A 350 -17.81 30.34 12.97
C VAL A 350 -18.34 30.40 11.54
N GLU A 351 -19.33 31.26 11.32
CA GLU A 351 -19.96 31.47 10.01
C GLU A 351 -19.52 32.80 9.41
N ARG A 352 -19.16 32.80 8.13
CA ARG A 352 -18.93 34.03 7.37
C ARG A 352 -19.62 33.97 6.01
N ARG A 353 -20.38 35.03 5.71
CA ARG A 353 -20.93 35.27 4.36
C ARG A 353 -19.92 36.06 3.53
N ILE A 354 -19.65 35.57 2.33
CA ILE A 354 -18.62 36.05 1.41
C ILE A 354 -19.32 36.45 0.12
N SER A 355 -19.09 37.67 -0.36
CA SER A 355 -19.59 38.16 -1.65
C SER A 355 -18.52 38.00 -2.74
N GLY A 356 -18.90 38.21 -4.00
CA GLY A 356 -17.94 38.19 -5.13
C GLY A 356 -17.65 36.79 -5.70
N ILE A 357 -18.46 35.79 -5.35
CA ILE A 357 -18.41 34.49 -6.00
C ILE A 357 -19.04 34.62 -7.38
N GLU A 358 -18.30 34.27 -8.42
CA GLU A 358 -18.81 34.26 -9.79
C GLU A 358 -19.40 32.88 -10.14
N GLY A 359 -20.69 32.85 -10.47
CA GLY A 359 -21.33 31.63 -10.97
C GLY A 359 -20.70 31.12 -12.26
N GLY A 360 -20.59 29.80 -12.39
CA GLY A 360 -19.92 29.13 -13.51
C GLY A 360 -18.40 28.96 -13.31
N GLN A 361 -17.83 29.40 -12.18
CA GLN A 361 -16.42 29.22 -11.85
C GLN A 361 -16.22 28.19 -10.74
N ARG A 362 -15.12 27.45 -10.83
CA ARG A 362 -14.64 26.59 -9.75
C ARG A 362 -13.82 27.42 -8.76
N HIS A 363 -14.06 27.22 -7.48
CA HIS A 363 -13.36 27.88 -6.39
C HIS A 363 -12.65 26.85 -5.53
N TRP A 364 -11.55 27.24 -4.88
CA TRP A 364 -10.84 26.43 -3.92
C TRP A 364 -10.97 27.03 -2.54
N ALA A 365 -11.45 26.22 -1.60
CA ALA A 365 -11.49 26.55 -0.19
C ALA A 365 -10.47 25.71 0.55
N GLY A 366 -9.79 26.28 1.53
CA GLY A 366 -8.83 25.51 2.33
C GLY A 366 -8.40 26.24 3.58
N VAL A 367 -7.58 25.54 4.37
CA VAL A 367 -6.99 26.04 5.61
C VAL A 367 -5.51 25.66 5.64
N SER A 368 -4.64 26.57 6.08
CA SER A 368 -3.20 26.24 6.18
C SER A 368 -2.89 25.41 7.42
N SER A 369 -3.60 25.64 8.52
CA SER A 369 -3.36 24.96 9.80
C SER A 369 -4.65 24.89 10.60
N TRP A 370 -4.85 23.76 11.26
CA TRP A 370 -6.18 23.40 11.73
C TRP A 370 -6.15 22.48 12.95
N SER A 371 -7.03 22.79 13.90
CA SER A 371 -7.35 21.94 15.05
C SER A 371 -8.86 21.75 15.26
N GLY A 372 -9.68 22.15 14.27
CA GLY A 372 -11.14 21.97 14.33
C GLY A 372 -11.58 20.52 14.11
N SER A 373 -12.86 20.29 13.79
CA SER A 373 -13.39 18.98 13.35
C SER A 373 -13.92 18.99 11.92
N LYS A 374 -14.38 20.15 11.41
CA LYS A 374 -14.99 20.25 10.08
C LYS A 374 -14.93 21.65 9.45
N VAL A 375 -14.74 21.72 8.13
CA VAL A 375 -14.96 22.93 7.29
C VAL A 375 -16.08 22.64 6.32
N ARG A 376 -17.00 23.59 6.15
CA ARG A 376 -18.09 23.51 5.19
C ARG A 376 -18.20 24.82 4.43
N VAL A 377 -18.30 24.75 3.11
CA VAL A 377 -18.59 25.87 2.23
C VAL A 377 -19.93 25.61 1.58
N GLU A 378 -20.89 26.50 1.79
CA GLU A 378 -22.17 26.51 1.11
C GLU A 378 -22.17 27.68 0.13
N LEU A 379 -22.58 27.46 -1.11
CA LEU A 379 -22.72 28.51 -2.12
C LEU A 379 -24.17 28.96 -2.15
N LEU A 380 -24.40 30.27 -2.04
CA LEU A 380 -25.74 30.83 -1.88
C LEU A 380 -26.20 31.61 -3.12
N ASP A 381 -27.48 31.51 -3.43
CA ASP A 381 -28.17 32.40 -4.37
C ASP A 381 -28.43 33.81 -3.76
N ASP A 382 -29.07 34.68 -4.53
CA ASP A 382 -29.47 36.03 -4.09
C ASP A 382 -30.46 36.03 -2.91
N ALA A 383 -31.25 34.97 -2.78
CA ALA A 383 -32.19 34.79 -1.68
C ALA A 383 -31.50 34.24 -0.42
N GLY A 384 -30.22 33.86 -0.49
CA GLY A 384 -29.45 33.31 0.62
C GLY A 384 -29.63 31.80 0.83
N ASN A 385 -30.22 31.09 -0.14
CA ASN A 385 -30.39 29.64 -0.13
C ASN A 385 -29.13 28.95 -0.65
N ALA A 386 -28.71 27.86 0.00
CA ALA A 386 -27.55 27.09 -0.42
C ALA A 386 -27.85 26.28 -1.69
N VAL A 387 -27.26 26.62 -2.83
CA VAL A 387 -27.50 25.92 -4.11
C VAL A 387 -26.46 24.85 -4.44
N ALA A 388 -25.31 24.88 -3.75
CA ALA A 388 -24.26 23.88 -3.82
C ALA A 388 -23.38 23.97 -2.57
N GLY A 389 -22.50 23.01 -2.35
CA GLY A 389 -21.51 23.12 -1.29
C GLY A 389 -20.62 21.90 -1.15
N GLN A 390 -19.63 22.06 -0.28
CA GLN A 390 -18.72 20.99 0.07
C GLN A 390 -18.36 21.08 1.53
N GLU A 391 -18.32 19.91 2.16
CA GLU A 391 -17.99 19.71 3.54
C GLU A 391 -16.81 18.76 3.62
N ARG A 392 -15.78 19.14 4.38
CA ARG A 392 -14.68 18.25 4.74
C ARG A 392 -14.50 18.17 6.24
N ASN A 393 -14.46 16.94 6.74
CA ASN A 393 -14.00 16.62 8.07
C ASN A 393 -12.49 16.46 7.98
N PHE A 394 -11.75 17.22 8.78
CA PHE A 394 -10.31 17.00 8.88
C PHE A 394 -9.97 16.23 10.15
N THR A 395 -10.94 15.59 10.84
CA THR A 395 -10.78 14.97 12.17
C THR A 395 -9.47 14.18 12.29
N GLY A 396 -8.52 14.75 13.03
CA GLY A 396 -7.14 14.27 13.18
C GLY A 396 -6.25 15.44 13.63
N PHE A 397 -5.31 15.22 14.55
CA PHE A 397 -4.37 16.25 15.01
C PHE A 397 -3.33 16.54 13.91
N TRP A 398 -3.65 17.41 12.94
CA TRP A 398 -2.76 17.75 11.83
C TRP A 398 -1.81 18.90 12.19
N TRP A 399 -0.79 18.62 13.00
CA TRP A 399 0.28 19.59 13.30
C TRP A 399 1.42 19.61 12.27
N ALA A 400 1.31 18.94 11.12
CA ALA A 400 2.41 18.87 10.15
C ALA A 400 2.00 19.35 8.74
N ASP A 401 2.65 20.42 8.29
CA ASP A 401 2.52 21.14 7.00
C ASP A 401 2.88 20.33 5.74
N SER A 402 2.90 18.99 5.78
CA SER A 402 3.52 18.19 4.72
C SER A 402 2.93 18.42 3.33
N ALA A 403 3.85 18.69 2.40
CA ALA A 403 3.65 19.19 1.04
C ALA A 403 2.98 18.21 0.06
N ALA A 404 2.70 16.96 0.46
CA ALA A 404 2.30 15.93 -0.49
C ALA A 404 0.85 16.06 -0.96
N ASN A 405 -0.08 16.42 -0.07
CA ASN A 405 -1.52 16.41 -0.37
C ASN A 405 -2.16 17.79 -0.17
N TRP A 406 -2.00 18.65 -1.19
CA TRP A 406 -2.78 19.88 -1.36
C TRP A 406 -4.29 19.64 -1.18
N THR A 407 -4.78 18.51 -1.70
CA THR A 407 -6.16 18.04 -1.54
C THR A 407 -6.54 17.67 -0.12
N GLY A 408 -5.58 17.38 0.77
CA GLY A 408 -5.86 17.06 2.18
C GLY A 408 -6.22 18.30 3.00
N ARG A 409 -5.92 19.51 2.48
CA ARG A 409 -6.10 20.79 3.19
C ARG A 409 -6.97 21.79 2.43
N SER A 410 -7.33 21.45 1.21
CA SER A 410 -8.16 22.26 0.34
C SER A 410 -9.08 21.39 -0.49
N PHE A 411 -10.21 21.95 -0.89
CA PHE A 411 -11.18 21.28 -1.71
C PHE A 411 -11.82 22.26 -2.68
N ALA A 412 -12.25 21.72 -3.82
CA ALA A 412 -12.77 22.52 -4.90
C ALA A 412 -14.29 22.53 -4.92
N VAL A 413 -14.88 23.72 -4.82
CA VAL A 413 -16.32 23.94 -4.87
C VAL A 413 -16.68 24.51 -6.23
N ASN A 414 -17.54 23.81 -6.98
CA ASN A 414 -18.04 24.29 -8.27
C ASN A 414 -19.20 25.26 -8.02
N ALA A 415 -19.10 26.51 -8.48
CA ALA A 415 -20.18 27.48 -8.34
C ALA A 415 -21.18 27.39 -9.50
N PRO A 416 -22.45 27.00 -9.27
CA PRO A 416 -23.48 27.07 -10.31
C PRO A 416 -23.73 28.51 -10.79
N SER A 417 -24.34 28.64 -11.96
CA SER A 417 -24.88 29.93 -12.41
C SER A 417 -25.91 30.46 -11.42
N GLY A 418 -25.85 31.76 -11.09
CA GLY A 418 -26.79 32.40 -10.15
C GLY A 418 -26.33 32.40 -8.68
N VAL A 419 -25.18 31.79 -8.37
CA VAL A 419 -24.52 32.01 -7.07
C VAL A 419 -24.00 33.44 -7.00
N THR A 420 -24.25 34.10 -5.87
CA THR A 420 -23.76 35.45 -5.60
C THR A 420 -23.01 35.57 -4.27
N HIS A 421 -23.14 34.58 -3.39
CA HIS A 421 -22.45 34.54 -2.11
C HIS A 421 -21.93 33.14 -1.78
N ALA A 422 -21.02 33.03 -0.82
CA ALA A 422 -20.70 31.79 -0.13
C ALA A 422 -20.88 31.98 1.38
N ARG A 423 -21.22 30.89 2.07
CA ARG A 423 -21.24 30.76 3.52
C ARG A 423 -20.19 29.74 3.90
N LEU A 424 -19.15 30.21 4.58
CA LEU A 424 -18.10 29.36 5.12
C LEU A 424 -18.38 29.10 6.59
N VAL A 425 -18.50 27.84 6.97
CA VAL A 425 -18.76 27.36 8.32
C VAL A 425 -17.56 26.54 8.79
N LEU A 426 -16.94 27.00 9.87
CA LEU A 426 -15.82 26.36 10.53
C LEU A 426 -16.30 25.76 11.85
N GLU A 427 -16.30 24.43 11.99
CA GLU A 427 -16.74 23.72 13.18
C GLU A 427 -15.55 23.12 13.93
N ALA A 428 -15.45 23.44 15.22
CA ALA A 428 -14.40 22.99 16.12
C ALA A 428 -14.90 21.95 17.14
N ALA A 429 -14.09 20.92 17.42
CA ALA A 429 -14.39 19.92 18.45
C ALA A 429 -14.22 20.44 19.89
N GLY A 430 -13.67 21.64 20.08
CA GLY A 430 -13.50 22.23 21.41
C GLY A 430 -12.90 23.64 21.39
N PRO A 431 -12.91 24.33 22.54
CA PRO A 431 -12.49 25.74 22.66
C PRO A 431 -10.99 25.99 22.45
N ALA A 432 -10.16 24.94 22.41
CA ALA A 432 -8.74 25.04 22.09
C ALA A 432 -8.45 25.02 20.57
N SER A 433 -9.50 25.00 19.74
CA SER A 433 -9.33 24.97 18.29
C SER A 433 -9.04 26.37 17.75
N TRP A 434 -8.03 26.48 16.90
CA TRP A 434 -7.64 27.69 16.19
C TRP A 434 -7.61 27.44 14.68
N TRP A 435 -7.82 28.51 13.91
CA TRP A 435 -7.94 28.51 12.46
C TRP A 435 -7.02 29.58 11.92
N ASP A 436 -5.94 29.20 11.22
CA ASP A 436 -5.13 30.19 10.53
C ASP A 436 -5.21 29.98 9.01
N ASN A 437 -5.18 31.12 8.32
CA ASN A 437 -5.11 31.26 6.86
C ASN A 437 -6.15 30.41 6.11
N VAL A 438 -7.39 30.57 6.53
CA VAL A 438 -8.53 30.12 5.75
C VAL A 438 -8.61 30.96 4.48
N PHE A 439 -8.73 30.30 3.33
CA PHE A 439 -8.82 30.98 2.03
C PHE A 439 -10.01 30.47 1.23
N LEU A 440 -10.56 31.35 0.39
CA LEU A 440 -11.54 31.01 -0.63
C LEU A 440 -11.20 31.77 -1.90
N VAL A 441 -10.66 31.06 -2.89
CA VAL A 441 -10.06 31.67 -4.07
C VAL A 441 -10.67 31.10 -5.36
N PRO A 442 -10.89 31.91 -6.40
CA PRO A 442 -11.23 31.39 -7.72
C PRO A 442 -10.09 30.50 -8.25
N GLU A 443 -10.42 29.33 -8.78
CA GLU A 443 -9.43 28.40 -9.35
C GLU A 443 -8.61 29.07 -10.48
N GLY A 444 -9.26 29.93 -11.27
CA GLY A 444 -8.63 30.72 -12.33
C GLY A 444 -7.67 31.80 -11.84
N ALA A 445 -7.68 32.14 -10.54
CA ALA A 445 -6.74 33.09 -9.93
C ALA A 445 -5.46 32.42 -9.44
N ILE A 446 -5.47 31.10 -9.24
CA ILE A 446 -4.32 30.35 -8.73
C ILE A 446 -3.20 30.36 -9.77
N ARG A 447 -1.99 30.69 -9.32
CA ARG A 447 -0.77 30.77 -10.12
C ARG A 447 0.28 29.83 -9.57
N ARG A 448 1.16 29.38 -10.47
CA ARG A 448 2.39 28.69 -10.11
C ARG A 448 3.50 29.72 -9.92
N GLY A 449 4.24 29.64 -8.82
CA GLY A 449 5.48 30.40 -8.66
C GLY A 449 6.55 29.89 -9.63
N ARG A 450 7.37 30.79 -10.20
CA ARG A 450 8.50 30.42 -11.06
C ARG A 450 9.58 29.74 -10.22
N PRO A 451 9.84 28.43 -10.42
CA PRO A 451 10.79 27.71 -9.58
C PRO A 451 12.23 28.04 -9.99
N GLN A 452 13.09 28.27 -9.01
CA GLN A 452 14.54 28.25 -9.15
C GLN A 452 15.06 27.05 -8.36
N PRO A 453 15.37 25.94 -9.05
CA PRO A 453 15.73 24.69 -8.38
C PRO A 453 17.11 24.77 -7.75
N ALA A 454 17.26 24.15 -6.57
CA ALA A 454 18.57 23.85 -6.01
C ALA A 454 19.15 22.58 -6.65
N ARG A 455 20.48 22.43 -6.62
CA ARG A 455 21.15 21.19 -7.04
C ARG A 455 21.59 20.38 -5.82
N LEU A 456 21.30 19.10 -5.85
CA LEU A 456 21.72 18.11 -4.87
C LEU A 456 22.43 16.97 -5.58
N ALA A 457 23.72 16.77 -5.31
CA ALA A 457 24.47 15.61 -5.76
C ALA A 457 24.42 14.53 -4.66
N VAL A 458 23.79 13.40 -4.94
CA VAL A 458 23.79 12.24 -4.04
C VAL A 458 24.92 11.30 -4.44
N THR A 459 25.76 10.95 -3.47
CA THR A 459 26.93 10.09 -3.64
C THR A 459 26.79 8.80 -2.85
N VAL A 460 27.55 7.79 -3.23
CA VAL A 460 27.66 6.57 -2.41
C VAL A 460 28.52 6.91 -1.18
N PRO A 461 28.09 6.56 0.05
CA PRO A 461 28.84 6.89 1.25
C PRO A 461 30.16 6.12 1.22
N GLN A 462 31.26 6.76 1.61
CA GLN A 462 32.54 6.06 1.84
C GLN A 462 32.59 5.30 3.17
N ALA A 463 31.47 5.22 3.90
CA ALA A 463 31.39 4.74 5.28
C ALA A 463 32.05 3.36 5.52
N GLU A 464 32.55 3.19 6.75
CA GLU A 464 33.06 1.92 7.29
C GLU A 464 32.06 0.78 7.09
N THR A 465 32.59 -0.43 6.92
CA THR A 465 31.91 -1.68 6.56
C THR A 465 30.55 -1.88 7.26
N PRO A 466 29.41 -1.58 6.61
CA PRO A 466 28.11 -1.70 7.25
C PRO A 466 27.69 -3.18 7.30
N ASP A 467 27.03 -3.56 8.39
CA ASP A 467 26.54 -4.93 8.59
C ASP A 467 25.25 -5.24 7.83
N VAL A 468 24.58 -4.19 7.35
CA VAL A 468 23.40 -4.26 6.50
C VAL A 468 23.60 -3.36 5.28
N VAL A 469 23.31 -3.86 4.09
CA VAL A 469 23.45 -3.12 2.83
C VAL A 469 22.16 -3.27 2.03
N TYR A 470 21.60 -2.16 1.52
CA TYR A 470 20.52 -2.23 0.55
C TYR A 470 21.03 -2.75 -0.80
N LEU A 471 20.39 -3.82 -1.31
CA LEU A 471 20.80 -4.53 -2.52
C LEU A 471 19.97 -4.18 -3.76
N GLY A 472 18.81 -3.54 -3.58
CA GLY A 472 17.92 -3.17 -4.67
C GLY A 472 16.45 -3.45 -4.37
N GLU A 473 15.60 -3.16 -5.35
CA GLU A 473 14.19 -3.52 -5.34
C GLU A 473 13.86 -4.43 -6.52
N ASP A 474 12.88 -5.30 -6.32
CA ASP A 474 12.30 -6.14 -7.35
C ASP A 474 10.79 -5.93 -7.37
N ARG A 475 10.31 -5.42 -8.50
CA ARG A 475 8.89 -5.15 -8.78
C ARG A 475 8.30 -6.12 -9.79
N GLU A 476 9.13 -6.96 -10.39
CA GLU A 476 8.75 -7.83 -11.50
C GLU A 476 8.25 -9.18 -10.99
N THR A 477 8.83 -9.69 -9.91
CA THR A 477 8.40 -10.96 -9.30
C THR A 477 6.99 -10.89 -8.70
N GLN A 478 6.55 -9.69 -8.27
CA GLN A 478 5.23 -9.50 -7.65
C GLN A 478 4.97 -10.52 -6.52
N GLY A 479 3.84 -11.22 -6.50
CA GLY A 479 3.55 -12.22 -5.49
C GLY A 479 4.18 -13.60 -5.74
N ASN A 480 4.95 -13.78 -6.83
CA ASN A 480 5.51 -15.07 -7.29
C ASN A 480 6.76 -15.47 -6.51
N TRP A 481 6.69 -15.53 -5.18
CA TRP A 481 7.88 -15.72 -4.35
C TRP A 481 8.46 -17.14 -4.40
N ILE A 482 7.64 -18.17 -4.66
CA ILE A 482 8.09 -19.57 -4.61
C ILE A 482 9.16 -19.81 -5.67
N GLY A 483 10.32 -20.33 -5.25
CA GLY A 483 11.48 -20.52 -6.12
C GLY A 483 12.31 -19.25 -6.36
N ASN A 484 11.77 -18.05 -6.13
CA ASN A 484 12.47 -16.78 -6.31
C ASN A 484 13.05 -16.23 -5.00
N TYR A 485 12.35 -16.41 -3.88
CA TYR A 485 12.75 -15.93 -2.56
C TYR A 485 12.43 -16.93 -1.45
N GLY A 486 13.20 -16.93 -0.38
CA GLY A 486 12.95 -17.69 0.85
C GLY A 486 13.32 -19.17 0.78
N SER A 487 14.24 -19.55 -0.10
CA SER A 487 14.76 -20.91 -0.23
C SER A 487 15.23 -21.49 1.11
N TYR A 488 15.84 -20.66 1.97
CA TYR A 488 16.27 -21.07 3.31
C TYR A 488 15.13 -20.95 4.32
N CYS A 489 14.41 -19.82 4.35
CA CYS A 489 13.29 -19.60 5.26
C CYS A 489 12.35 -18.53 4.70
N TRP A 490 11.05 -18.68 4.92
CA TRP A 490 10.05 -17.69 4.59
C TRP A 490 8.95 -17.60 5.65
N THR A 491 8.42 -16.39 5.80
CA THR A 491 7.28 -16.05 6.66
C THR A 491 6.29 -15.23 5.83
N LEU A 492 5.11 -15.79 5.58
CA LEU A 492 3.97 -15.08 4.98
C LEU A 492 3.15 -14.48 6.13
N CYS A 493 3.27 -13.17 6.29
CA CYS A 493 2.74 -12.42 7.43
C CYS A 493 1.22 -12.50 7.45
N ALA A 494 0.64 -12.94 8.57
CA ALA A 494 -0.82 -13.05 8.78
C ALA A 494 -1.58 -13.94 7.79
N MET A 495 -0.88 -14.70 6.94
CA MET A 495 -1.49 -15.49 5.88
C MET A 495 -2.49 -16.56 6.39
N SER A 496 -2.34 -16.97 7.66
CA SER A 496 -3.26 -17.85 8.38
C SER A 496 -3.74 -17.20 9.69
N ALA A 497 -4.14 -15.93 9.64
CA ALA A 497 -4.52 -15.12 10.80
C ALA A 497 -5.36 -15.93 11.83
N PRO A 498 -5.02 -15.84 13.14
CA PRO A 498 -4.06 -14.94 13.76
C PRO A 498 -2.60 -15.46 13.73
N ARG A 499 -2.26 -16.42 12.87
CA ARG A 499 -0.91 -16.96 12.71
C ARG A 499 -0.28 -16.55 11.39
N ASP A 500 1.04 -16.63 11.34
CA ASP A 500 1.80 -16.60 10.10
C ASP A 500 1.82 -17.99 9.46
N MET A 501 1.93 -18.03 8.14
CA MET A 501 2.34 -19.26 7.44
C MET A 501 3.85 -19.23 7.24
N VAL A 502 4.52 -20.32 7.57
CA VAL A 502 5.99 -20.39 7.54
C VAL A 502 6.51 -21.68 6.91
N GLY A 503 7.73 -21.62 6.41
CA GLY A 503 8.43 -22.79 5.91
C GLY A 503 9.85 -22.50 5.42
N GLY A 504 10.46 -23.49 4.76
CA GLY A 504 11.80 -23.42 4.20
C GLY A 504 12.67 -24.61 4.60
N GLN A 505 13.99 -24.43 4.54
CA GLN A 505 14.97 -25.36 5.08
C GLN A 505 15.07 -25.25 6.60
N ALA A 506 15.12 -24.03 7.13
CA ALA A 506 15.05 -23.78 8.56
C ALA A 506 13.60 -23.65 9.03
N LYS A 507 13.32 -24.04 10.27
CA LYS A 507 12.02 -23.84 10.92
C LYS A 507 11.89 -22.40 11.42
N PRO A 508 10.96 -21.61 10.89
CA PRO A 508 10.77 -20.23 11.34
C PRO A 508 9.90 -20.21 12.61
N LEU A 509 10.41 -19.59 13.67
CA LEU A 509 9.77 -19.49 14.97
C LEU A 509 9.47 -18.03 15.28
N LYS A 510 8.18 -17.68 15.33
CA LYS A 510 7.73 -16.39 15.84
C LYS A 510 7.92 -16.33 17.34
N CYS A 511 8.53 -15.27 17.85
CA CYS A 511 8.74 -15.05 19.26
C CYS A 511 7.95 -13.83 19.78
N ARG A 512 7.89 -13.69 21.10
CA ARG A 512 7.07 -12.68 21.77
C ARG A 512 7.74 -11.31 21.83
N HIS A 513 7.06 -10.29 21.32
CA HIS A 513 7.50 -8.89 21.36
C HIS A 513 8.94 -8.71 20.88
N ASP A 514 9.88 -8.38 21.76
CA ASP A 514 11.31 -8.22 21.49
C ASP A 514 12.18 -9.36 22.06
N ASP A 515 11.55 -10.36 22.69
CA ASP A 515 12.17 -11.51 23.34
C ASP A 515 12.19 -12.75 22.44
N LEU A 516 13.35 -13.00 21.82
CA LEU A 516 13.61 -14.15 20.96
C LEU A 516 13.71 -15.50 21.69
N SER A 517 13.58 -15.54 23.02
CA SER A 517 13.63 -16.79 23.80
C SER A 517 12.30 -17.53 23.84
N GLN A 518 11.17 -16.81 23.76
CA GLN A 518 9.82 -17.36 23.90
C GLN A 518 9.12 -17.47 22.54
N ALA A 519 9.00 -18.69 22.01
CA ALA A 519 8.37 -18.94 20.71
C ALA A 519 6.87 -19.29 20.80
N TYR A 520 6.13 -18.90 19.78
CA TYR A 520 4.75 -19.28 19.51
C TYR A 520 4.67 -20.33 18.39
N ALA A 521 3.52 -21.01 18.32
CA ALA A 521 3.22 -21.89 17.20
C ALA A 521 2.75 -21.07 15.98
N ASN A 522 3.51 -21.15 14.89
CA ASN A 522 3.08 -20.72 13.56
C ASN A 522 2.38 -21.84 12.80
N GLU A 523 1.66 -21.49 11.72
CA GLU A 523 1.20 -22.47 10.73
C GLU A 523 2.40 -22.91 9.88
N THR A 524 2.99 -24.06 10.22
CA THR A 524 4.15 -24.58 9.49
C THR A 524 3.70 -25.39 8.30
N ILE A 525 3.96 -24.89 7.09
CA ILE A 525 3.56 -25.58 5.85
C ILE A 525 4.55 -26.68 5.49
N ARG A 526 5.85 -26.35 5.51
CA ARG A 526 6.92 -27.29 5.18
C ARG A 526 8.26 -26.85 5.76
N VAL A 527 8.93 -27.76 6.43
CA VAL A 527 10.33 -27.60 6.86
C VAL A 527 11.11 -28.84 6.44
N THR A 528 12.25 -28.67 5.77
CA THR A 528 13.08 -29.81 5.30
C THR A 528 14.33 -30.05 6.15
N GLY A 529 14.81 -29.04 6.88
CA GLY A 529 15.98 -29.13 7.75
C GLY A 529 15.64 -29.13 9.24
N THR A 530 16.69 -29.10 10.07
CA THR A 530 16.58 -29.10 11.54
C THR A 530 16.97 -27.77 12.17
N GLU A 531 17.46 -26.82 11.37
CA GLU A 531 17.87 -25.49 11.83
C GLU A 531 16.64 -24.65 12.24
N GLU A 532 16.83 -23.70 13.15
CA GLU A 532 15.78 -22.76 13.57
C GLU A 532 16.14 -21.34 13.11
N PHE A 533 15.14 -20.60 12.65
CA PHE A 533 15.23 -19.16 12.43
C PHE A 533 14.23 -18.47 13.35
N ARG A 534 14.68 -17.49 14.15
CA ARG A 534 13.83 -16.82 15.13
C ARG A 534 13.58 -15.38 14.72
N TYR A 535 12.32 -14.98 14.81
CA TYR A 535 11.91 -13.61 14.52
C TYR A 535 10.83 -13.15 15.49
N CYS A 536 10.70 -11.85 15.71
CA CYS A 536 9.58 -11.26 16.41
C CYS A 536 8.98 -10.11 15.61
N SER A 537 7.74 -9.76 15.92
CA SER A 537 7.08 -8.57 15.40
C SER A 537 6.24 -7.89 16.49
N TRP A 538 6.29 -6.56 16.59
CA TRP A 538 5.49 -5.79 17.55
C TRP A 538 5.22 -4.38 17.03
N THR A 539 4.30 -3.66 17.68
CA THR A 539 4.03 -2.25 17.35
C THR A 539 4.64 -1.32 18.40
N GLY A 540 4.91 -0.08 18.01
CA GLY A 540 5.29 0.99 18.92
C GLY A 540 4.16 1.41 19.88
N ASN A 541 2.92 0.99 19.65
CA ASN A 541 1.77 1.37 20.47
C ASN A 541 1.75 0.55 21.78
N PRO A 542 1.92 1.17 22.97
CA PRO A 542 1.88 0.45 24.24
C PRO A 542 0.49 -0.12 24.55
N ALA A 543 -0.58 0.43 23.96
CA ALA A 543 -1.93 -0.10 24.10
C ALA A 543 -2.22 -1.29 23.16
N ASP A 544 -1.41 -1.46 22.10
CA ASP A 544 -1.58 -2.51 21.08
C ASP A 544 -0.23 -3.13 20.71
N VAL A 545 0.47 -3.68 21.71
CA VAL A 545 1.87 -4.12 21.57
C VAL A 545 2.05 -5.29 20.59
N LEU A 546 0.97 -5.97 20.19
CA LEU A 546 1.03 -7.07 19.24
C LEU A 546 0.71 -6.57 17.84
N THR A 547 1.44 -7.06 16.85
CA THR A 547 1.11 -6.78 15.45
C THR A 547 -0.26 -7.36 15.11
N ARG A 548 -1.11 -6.55 14.48
CA ARG A 548 -2.38 -7.03 13.95
C ARG A 548 -2.09 -7.94 12.75
N HIS A 549 -2.86 -9.02 12.67
CA HIS A 549 -2.80 -9.98 11.57
C HIS A 549 -4.00 -9.72 10.67
N TRP A 550 -3.77 -9.09 9.53
CA TRP A 550 -4.82 -8.70 8.59
C TRP A 550 -4.83 -9.61 7.37
N ILE A 551 -6.02 -10.06 6.98
CA ILE A 551 -6.28 -10.70 5.71
C ILE A 551 -7.31 -9.82 5.01
N GLY A 552 -6.88 -9.06 4.00
CA GLY A 552 -7.80 -8.23 3.23
C GLY A 552 -8.51 -9.02 2.14
N VAL A 553 -7.84 -10.03 1.54
CA VAL A 553 -8.44 -10.89 0.52
C VAL A 553 -7.94 -12.33 0.67
N MET A 554 -8.86 -13.25 0.96
CA MET A 554 -8.56 -14.68 1.13
C MET A 554 -8.13 -15.36 -0.17
N ARG A 555 -8.78 -15.05 -1.30
CA ARG A 555 -8.46 -15.61 -2.63
C ARG A 555 -8.51 -14.54 -3.70
N THR A 556 -7.47 -14.48 -4.52
CA THR A 556 -7.42 -13.69 -5.73
C THR A 556 -6.56 -14.39 -6.79
N GLU A 557 -6.75 -14.02 -8.04
CA GLU A 557 -5.88 -14.38 -9.16
C GLU A 557 -4.84 -13.29 -9.46
N GLU A 558 -4.94 -12.13 -8.81
CA GLU A 558 -4.02 -11.01 -9.04
C GLU A 558 -2.59 -11.35 -8.63
N GLU A 559 -1.66 -11.31 -9.60
CA GLU A 559 -0.27 -11.73 -9.43
C GLU A 559 0.48 -10.97 -8.33
N ARG A 560 0.08 -9.72 -8.04
CA ARG A 560 0.59 -8.91 -6.93
C ARG A 560 0.31 -9.47 -5.54
N ALA A 561 -0.68 -10.36 -5.36
CA ALA A 561 -0.87 -11.04 -4.08
C ALA A 561 0.08 -12.23 -3.97
N LEU A 562 0.66 -12.43 -2.78
CA LEU A 562 1.58 -13.54 -2.53
C LEU A 562 0.88 -14.87 -2.78
N GLU A 563 1.60 -15.78 -3.43
CA GLU A 563 1.13 -17.16 -3.57
C GLU A 563 0.99 -17.81 -2.22
N ASN A 564 -0.16 -18.43 -1.99
CA ASN A 564 -0.43 -19.20 -0.81
C ASN A 564 -0.13 -20.69 -1.08
N PRO A 565 0.99 -21.22 -0.54
CA PRO A 565 1.41 -22.61 -0.80
C PRO A 565 0.47 -23.63 -0.16
N GLN A 566 -0.43 -23.19 0.73
CA GLN A 566 -1.42 -24.04 1.37
C GLN A 566 -2.67 -24.25 0.51
N TRP A 567 -3.01 -23.27 -0.34
CA TRP A 567 -4.29 -23.26 -1.05
C TRP A 567 -4.13 -23.39 -2.57
N GLY A 568 -2.96 -23.07 -3.13
CA GLY A 568 -2.80 -22.97 -4.57
C GLY A 568 -3.62 -21.83 -5.16
N TYR A 569 -3.75 -20.73 -4.40
CA TYR A 569 -4.35 -19.45 -4.78
C TYR A 569 -3.44 -18.34 -4.26
N ARG A 570 -3.75 -17.10 -4.59
CA ARG A 570 -3.08 -15.93 -4.00
C ARG A 570 -3.94 -15.31 -2.92
N THR A 571 -3.28 -14.70 -1.95
CA THR A 571 -3.92 -14.12 -0.77
C THR A 571 -3.23 -12.81 -0.44
N TYR A 572 -4.01 -11.77 -0.19
CA TYR A 572 -3.50 -10.54 0.41
C TYR A 572 -3.68 -10.63 1.92
N ALA A 573 -2.54 -10.69 2.60
CA ALA A 573 -2.42 -10.64 4.03
C ALA A 573 -1.18 -9.82 4.43
N SER A 574 -1.20 -9.26 5.63
CA SER A 574 -0.10 -8.47 6.17
C SER A 574 -0.10 -8.43 7.69
N TRP A 575 1.08 -8.21 8.26
CA TRP A 575 1.16 -7.54 9.56
C TRP A 575 0.89 -6.06 9.36
N ASP A 576 0.11 -5.47 10.26
CA ASP A 576 -0.04 -4.03 10.38
C ASP A 576 0.05 -3.60 11.86
N GLU A 577 0.27 -2.31 12.07
CA GLU A 577 0.40 -1.65 13.35
C GLU A 577 -0.90 -0.99 13.84
N HIS A 578 -2.01 -1.21 13.14
CA HIS A 578 -3.31 -0.59 13.42
C HIS A 578 -3.28 0.94 13.29
N GLY A 579 -2.40 1.45 12.42
CA GLY A 579 -2.13 2.88 12.23
C GLY A 579 -3.36 3.69 11.84
N GLU A 580 -4.39 3.09 11.24
CA GLU A 580 -5.61 3.77 10.81
C GLU A 580 -6.46 4.31 11.97
N THR A 581 -6.17 3.89 13.20
CA THR A 581 -6.75 4.46 14.43
C THR A 581 -6.04 5.71 14.91
N HIS A 582 -4.94 6.08 14.25
CA HIS A 582 -4.13 7.27 14.52
C HIS A 582 -4.24 8.26 13.35
N PRO A 583 -3.93 9.55 13.55
CA PRO A 583 -3.89 10.52 12.45
C PRO A 583 -2.93 10.06 11.34
N THR A 584 -3.22 10.38 10.08
CA THR A 584 -2.37 10.13 8.91
C THR A 584 -1.16 11.08 8.85
N ASP A 585 -0.50 11.27 9.98
CA ASP A 585 0.74 12.04 10.12
C ASP A 585 1.98 11.12 10.04
N ALA A 586 3.16 11.70 10.25
CA ALA A 586 4.40 10.93 10.41
C ALA A 586 4.55 10.31 11.82
N CYS A 587 3.58 10.51 12.71
CA CYS A 587 3.61 10.20 14.14
C CYS A 587 2.64 9.04 14.45
N GLY A 588 2.83 7.93 13.76
CA GLY A 588 2.10 6.70 14.06
C GLY A 588 2.86 5.81 15.04
N PRO A 589 2.21 4.76 15.58
CA PRO A 589 3.00 3.63 16.01
C PRO A 589 3.83 3.10 14.82
N ASP A 590 5.01 2.58 15.14
CA ASP A 590 5.86 1.93 14.15
C ASP A 590 5.62 0.42 14.20
N LEU A 591 5.87 -0.29 13.10
CA LEU A 591 6.00 -1.74 13.12
C LEU A 591 7.48 -2.09 13.28
N TYR A 592 7.77 -2.96 14.23
CA TYR A 592 9.10 -3.48 14.49
C TYR A 592 9.17 -4.96 14.14
N VAL A 593 10.30 -5.37 13.57
CA VAL A 593 10.62 -6.77 13.28
C VAL A 593 12.04 -7.05 13.74
N LYS A 594 12.23 -7.99 14.65
CA LYS A 594 13.56 -8.41 15.12
C LYS A 594 13.91 -9.77 14.57
N LEU A 595 15.09 -9.92 14.02
CA LEU A 595 15.56 -11.15 13.36
C LEU A 595 16.83 -11.65 14.05
N ARG A 596 16.88 -12.94 14.38
CA ARG A 596 18.13 -13.61 14.77
C ARG A 596 18.82 -14.17 13.53
N MET A 597 19.81 -13.45 13.03
CA MET A 597 20.48 -13.82 11.79
C MET A 597 21.45 -14.98 12.06
N PRO A 598 21.31 -16.13 11.38
CA PRO A 598 22.28 -17.21 11.52
C PRO A 598 23.67 -16.76 11.04
N PRO A 599 24.78 -17.41 11.41
CA PRO A 599 26.10 -17.08 10.86
C PRO A 599 26.14 -17.18 9.33
N GLY A 600 26.90 -16.31 8.67
CA GLY A 600 27.05 -16.29 7.21
C GLY A 600 26.61 -14.97 6.57
N LEU A 601 26.41 -15.00 5.25
CA LEU A 601 25.92 -13.88 4.46
C LEU A 601 24.50 -14.17 4.00
N TRP A 602 23.60 -13.21 4.19
CA TRP A 602 22.17 -13.43 4.00
C TRP A 602 21.54 -12.33 3.15
N GLN A 603 20.61 -12.72 2.30
CA GLN A 603 19.66 -11.82 1.66
C GLN A 603 18.35 -11.88 2.44
N VAL A 604 17.91 -10.72 2.93
CA VAL A 604 16.59 -10.49 3.49
C VAL A 604 15.76 -9.78 2.43
N ALA A 605 14.71 -10.44 1.92
CA ALA A 605 13.73 -9.83 1.04
C ALA A 605 12.45 -9.54 1.83
N LEU A 606 12.01 -8.28 1.79
CA LEU A 606 10.78 -7.81 2.44
C LEU A 606 9.74 -7.50 1.38
N TYR A 607 8.59 -8.15 1.43
CA TYR A 607 7.51 -7.93 0.47
C TYR A 607 6.44 -6.99 1.01
N PHE A 608 6.17 -5.93 0.25
CA PHE A 608 5.16 -4.92 0.55
C PHE A 608 4.09 -4.95 -0.55
N LEU A 609 2.82 -4.96 -0.14
CA LEU A 609 1.68 -4.85 -1.03
C LEU A 609 0.66 -3.88 -0.44
N ASP A 610 0.40 -2.79 -1.15
CA ASP A 610 -0.69 -1.89 -0.80
C ASP A 610 -1.94 -2.26 -1.61
N TRP A 611 -2.77 -3.12 -1.02
CA TRP A 611 -3.98 -3.60 -1.71
C TRP A 611 -5.07 -2.52 -1.76
N ASP A 612 -5.34 -1.89 -0.61
CA ASP A 612 -6.54 -1.08 -0.37
C ASP A 612 -6.29 0.42 -0.47
N TRP A 613 -5.06 0.89 -0.18
CA TRP A 613 -4.78 2.31 -0.03
C TRP A 613 -3.98 2.90 -1.20
N TRP A 614 -3.44 2.08 -2.10
CA TRP A 614 -2.50 2.57 -3.14
C TRP A 614 -3.14 3.59 -4.11
N ALA A 615 -4.46 3.52 -4.21
CA ALA A 615 -5.31 4.38 -5.03
C ALA A 615 -6.04 5.47 -4.23
N ALA A 616 -5.93 5.45 -2.90
CA ALA A 616 -6.61 6.32 -1.95
C ALA A 616 -5.92 7.70 -1.84
N PRO A 617 -6.53 8.72 -1.18
CA PRO A 617 -5.89 10.02 -1.03
C PRO A 617 -4.57 9.97 -0.25
N PHE A 618 -4.42 8.99 0.65
CA PHE A 618 -3.23 8.79 1.46
C PHE A 618 -2.63 7.42 1.13
N PRO A 619 -2.01 7.26 -0.06
CA PRO A 619 -1.42 5.99 -0.44
C PRO A 619 -0.33 5.61 0.55
N ARG A 620 -0.13 4.30 0.75
CA ARG A 620 0.90 3.88 1.69
C ARG A 620 2.29 4.24 1.17
N ALA A 621 3.08 4.79 2.07
CA ALA A 621 4.50 5.00 1.92
C ALA A 621 5.14 4.60 3.25
N HIS A 622 6.25 3.87 3.21
CA HIS A 622 6.94 3.46 4.44
C HIS A 622 8.41 3.79 4.39
N ARG A 623 8.92 4.15 5.56
CA ARG A 623 10.35 4.25 5.81
C ARG A 623 10.82 3.00 6.54
N LEU A 624 11.85 2.38 6.00
CA LEU A 624 12.51 1.21 6.56
C LEU A 624 13.83 1.67 7.18
N ALA A 625 14.10 1.24 8.41
CA ALA A 625 15.39 1.45 9.06
C ALA A 625 15.81 0.16 9.78
N PHE A 626 16.91 -0.44 9.33
CA PHE A 626 17.60 -1.46 10.11
C PHE A 626 18.40 -0.78 11.20
N LEU A 627 18.19 -1.21 12.43
CA LEU A 627 18.81 -0.71 13.62
C LEU A 627 19.91 -1.67 14.07
N ASP A 628 21.06 -1.10 14.46
CA ASP A 628 22.13 -1.83 15.14
C ASP A 628 21.75 -2.16 16.60
N GLU A 629 22.65 -2.81 17.33
CA GLU A 629 22.44 -3.14 18.75
C GLU A 629 22.31 -1.90 19.66
N GLY A 630 22.86 -0.76 19.22
CA GLY A 630 22.72 0.54 19.88
C GLY A 630 21.43 1.28 19.55
N GLY A 631 20.63 0.75 18.61
CA GLY A 631 19.40 1.38 18.13
C GLY A 631 19.62 2.44 17.06
N ASN A 632 20.84 2.60 16.53
CA ASN A 632 21.15 3.55 15.46
C ASN A 632 20.77 2.97 14.09
N GLU A 633 20.39 3.83 13.15
CA GLU A 633 20.06 3.43 11.78
C GLU A 633 21.34 2.98 11.02
N ALA A 634 21.46 1.68 10.78
CA ALA A 634 22.57 1.06 10.04
C ALA A 634 22.32 1.03 8.53
N CYS A 635 21.06 0.89 8.12
CA CYS A 635 20.65 0.98 6.73
C CYS A 635 19.19 1.44 6.63
N THR A 636 18.91 2.34 5.70
CA THR A 636 17.58 2.92 5.48
C THR A 636 17.08 2.72 4.05
N ALA A 637 15.79 2.55 3.87
CA ALA A 637 15.16 2.51 2.56
C ALA A 637 13.77 3.13 2.60
N ARG A 638 13.21 3.46 1.44
CA ARG A 638 11.81 3.90 1.33
C ARG A 638 11.02 3.02 0.39
N VAL A 639 9.80 2.67 0.78
CA VAL A 639 8.86 1.96 -0.07
C VAL A 639 7.63 2.84 -0.31
N ALA A 640 7.39 3.18 -1.57
CA ALA A 640 6.24 3.95 -2.05
C ALA A 640 5.78 3.35 -3.38
N ASP A 641 4.56 3.69 -3.80
CA ASP A 641 3.96 3.23 -5.06
C ASP A 641 4.01 1.70 -5.20
N PHE A 642 3.63 0.99 -4.13
CA PHE A 642 3.71 -0.46 -4.05
C PHE A 642 2.34 -1.14 -4.14
N GLY A 643 1.40 -0.49 -4.83
CA GLY A 643 0.14 -1.09 -5.27
C GLY A 643 0.33 -2.36 -6.10
N PRO A 644 1.30 -2.41 -7.06
CA PRO A 644 1.66 -3.63 -7.79
C PRO A 644 2.46 -4.67 -6.99
N GLY A 645 2.83 -4.38 -5.74
CA GLY A 645 3.77 -5.18 -4.96
C GLY A 645 5.24 -4.82 -5.22
N VAL A 646 6.08 -4.96 -4.20
CA VAL A 646 7.53 -4.75 -4.31
C VAL A 646 8.30 -5.53 -3.25
N TYR A 647 9.42 -6.11 -3.65
CA TYR A 647 10.45 -6.60 -2.74
C TYR A 647 11.50 -5.52 -2.49
N LYS A 648 11.85 -5.31 -1.23
CA LYS A 648 13.06 -4.58 -0.83
C LYS A 648 14.10 -5.58 -0.37
N LEU A 649 15.27 -5.58 -1.01
CA LEU A 649 16.33 -6.56 -0.81
C LEU A 649 17.45 -5.96 0.03
N PHE A 650 17.86 -6.67 1.08
CA PHE A 650 18.94 -6.27 1.97
C PHE A 650 19.93 -7.41 2.16
N GLY A 651 21.22 -7.09 2.11
CA GLY A 651 22.31 -7.98 2.47
C GLY A 651 22.63 -7.79 3.93
N VAL A 652 22.72 -8.89 4.68
CA VAL A 652 22.96 -8.85 6.13
C VAL A 652 24.11 -9.78 6.49
N VAL A 653 25.07 -9.27 7.26
CA VAL A 653 26.13 -10.08 7.88
C VAL A 653 25.54 -10.77 9.10
N GLY A 654 25.48 -12.09 9.03
CA GLY A 654 24.88 -12.97 10.01
C GLY A 654 25.65 -13.09 11.34
N GLY A 655 25.10 -13.90 12.26
CA GLY A 655 25.68 -14.14 13.58
C GLY A 655 25.31 -13.11 14.64
N ARG A 656 24.29 -12.29 14.38
CA ARG A 656 23.82 -11.19 15.24
C ARG A 656 22.31 -11.02 15.14
N ASP A 657 21.74 -10.30 16.09
CA ASP A 657 20.34 -9.87 16.00
C ASP A 657 20.27 -8.52 15.25
N VAL A 658 19.27 -8.35 14.37
CA VAL A 658 18.99 -7.08 13.70
C VAL A 658 17.54 -6.68 13.93
N THR A 659 17.26 -5.38 14.06
CA THR A 659 15.89 -4.87 14.24
C THR A 659 15.51 -3.96 13.09
N LEU A 660 14.48 -4.32 12.33
CA LEU A 660 13.84 -3.47 11.34
C LEU A 660 12.75 -2.63 12.01
N ARG A 661 12.79 -1.32 11.79
CA ARG A 661 11.71 -0.35 12.11
C ARG A 661 11.04 0.08 10.80
N ILE A 662 9.72 0.00 10.73
CA ILE A 662 8.90 0.41 9.60
C ILE A 662 7.96 1.53 10.07
N ARG A 663 8.04 2.69 9.42
CA ARG A 663 7.25 3.90 9.77
C ARG A 663 6.29 4.26 8.64
N LYS A 664 5.11 4.78 8.98
CA LYS A 664 4.01 5.01 8.00
C LYS A 664 4.14 6.23 7.11
N ASP A 665 5.14 7.10 7.27
CA ASP A 665 5.46 8.17 6.29
C ASP A 665 4.23 8.99 5.77
N PHE A 666 3.37 9.48 6.67
CA PHE A 666 2.08 10.17 6.38
C PHE A 666 0.97 9.30 5.76
N SER A 667 1.14 7.98 5.79
CA SER A 667 0.12 7.04 5.36
C SER A 667 -0.82 6.60 6.49
N ALA A 668 -1.88 5.89 6.11
CA ALA A 668 -2.88 5.37 7.03
C ALA A 668 -2.30 4.32 7.98
N THR A 669 -1.51 3.38 7.47
CA THR A 669 -1.00 2.24 8.26
C THR A 669 0.19 1.61 7.52
N VAL A 670 1.17 1.09 8.25
CA VAL A 670 2.26 0.26 7.74
C VAL A 670 1.81 -1.17 7.52
N VAL A 671 2.38 -1.77 6.48
CA VAL A 671 2.15 -3.18 6.19
C VAL A 671 3.44 -3.90 5.90
N LEU A 672 3.51 -5.18 6.27
CA LEU A 672 4.50 -6.13 5.78
C LEU A 672 3.78 -7.43 5.42
N SER A 673 3.85 -7.85 4.16
CA SER A 673 3.14 -9.03 3.65
C SER A 673 3.99 -10.29 3.67
N GLY A 674 5.31 -10.17 3.54
CA GLY A 674 6.20 -11.33 3.59
C GLY A 674 7.63 -10.96 3.97
N LEU A 675 8.29 -11.92 4.61
CA LEU A 675 9.71 -11.89 4.98
C LEU A 675 10.36 -13.17 4.45
N PHE A 676 11.41 -13.01 3.66
CA PHE A 676 12.12 -14.11 3.02
C PHE A 676 13.61 -14.01 3.32
N LEU A 677 14.22 -15.16 3.59
CA LEU A 677 15.63 -15.29 3.92
C LEU A 677 16.28 -16.29 2.98
N ASP A 678 17.34 -15.85 2.32
CA ASP A 678 18.15 -16.64 1.39
C ASP A 678 19.63 -16.52 1.75
N ARG A 679 20.41 -17.58 1.51
CA ARG A 679 21.87 -17.53 1.67
C ARG A 679 22.47 -16.74 0.50
N LEU A 680 23.36 -15.80 0.79
CA LEU A 680 24.17 -15.12 -0.21
C LEU A 680 25.52 -15.83 -0.32
N GLU A 681 25.62 -16.73 -1.29
CA GLU A 681 26.86 -17.44 -1.59
C GLU A 681 27.50 -16.88 -2.86
N PRO A 682 28.83 -16.74 -2.90
CA PRO A 682 29.51 -16.42 -4.14
C PRO A 682 29.22 -17.50 -5.19
N PRO A 683 29.04 -17.14 -6.47
CA PRO A 683 28.73 -18.10 -7.51
C PRO A 683 29.89 -19.08 -7.67
N ALA A 684 29.59 -20.37 -7.46
CA ALA A 684 30.49 -21.46 -7.80
C ALA A 684 30.58 -21.57 -9.33
N LEU A 685 31.64 -21.03 -9.91
CA LEU A 685 31.96 -21.25 -11.32
C LEU A 685 32.83 -22.51 -11.44
N PRO A 686 32.38 -23.57 -12.13
CA PRO A 686 33.23 -24.71 -12.42
C PRO A 686 34.45 -24.30 -13.25
N GLU A 687 35.54 -25.07 -13.17
CA GLU A 687 36.78 -24.80 -13.93
C GLU A 687 36.54 -24.66 -15.44
N THR A 688 35.50 -25.34 -15.95
CA THR A 688 35.05 -25.28 -17.34
C THR A 688 34.57 -23.89 -17.75
N LEU A 689 34.16 -23.04 -16.81
CA LEU A 689 33.76 -21.65 -17.03
C LEU A 689 34.84 -20.64 -16.62
N ASP A 690 35.64 -20.94 -15.60
CA ASP A 690 36.65 -20.02 -15.08
C ASP A 690 37.76 -19.73 -16.12
N LYS A 691 38.28 -20.77 -16.77
CA LYS A 691 39.32 -20.64 -17.81
C LYS A 691 38.88 -19.78 -19.00
N PRO A 692 37.72 -20.03 -19.66
CA PRO A 692 37.28 -19.18 -20.76
C PRO A 692 36.91 -17.77 -20.31
N LEU A 693 36.40 -17.57 -19.09
CA LEU A 693 36.09 -16.23 -18.56
C LEU A 693 37.36 -15.38 -18.41
N ARG A 694 38.44 -15.95 -17.84
CA ARG A 694 39.76 -15.29 -17.74
C ARG A 694 40.38 -15.00 -19.09
N ALA A 695 40.21 -15.91 -20.06
CA ALA A 695 40.72 -15.71 -21.41
C ALA A 695 39.95 -14.62 -22.17
N TRP A 696 38.67 -14.42 -21.84
CA TRP A 696 37.82 -13.38 -22.42
C TRP A 696 38.14 -12.00 -21.81
N ASP A 697 38.23 -11.91 -20.49
CA ASP A 697 38.55 -10.67 -19.78
C ASP A 697 39.22 -10.96 -18.43
N GLY A 698 40.55 -10.82 -18.41
CA GLY A 698 41.35 -11.07 -17.22
C GLY A 698 41.06 -10.10 -16.07
N GLU A 699 40.78 -8.83 -16.38
CA GLU A 699 40.52 -7.78 -15.37
C GLU A 699 39.18 -8.02 -14.66
N ARG A 700 38.12 -8.30 -15.43
CA ARG A 700 36.81 -8.64 -14.84
C ARG A 700 36.85 -9.95 -14.07
N ALA A 701 37.58 -10.96 -14.56
CA ALA A 701 37.75 -12.21 -13.84
C ALA A 701 38.50 -12.02 -12.51
N GLU A 702 39.56 -11.21 -12.48
CA GLU A 702 40.26 -10.85 -11.24
C GLU A 702 39.34 -10.10 -10.26
N ARG A 703 38.51 -9.17 -10.75
CA ARG A 703 37.50 -8.49 -9.92
C ARG A 703 36.49 -9.47 -9.31
N LEU A 704 36.06 -10.49 -10.05
CA LEU A 704 35.19 -11.54 -9.52
C LEU A 704 35.88 -12.36 -8.42
N ASP A 705 37.16 -12.69 -8.58
CA ASP A 705 37.92 -13.39 -7.54
C ASP A 705 38.06 -12.54 -6.28
N GLN A 706 38.35 -11.23 -6.44
CA GLN A 706 38.42 -10.30 -5.32
C GLN A 706 37.08 -10.22 -4.58
N LEU A 707 35.95 -10.22 -5.29
CA LEU A 707 34.61 -10.29 -4.69
C LEU A 707 34.39 -11.61 -3.94
N ARG A 708 34.73 -12.75 -4.53
CA ARG A 708 34.62 -14.07 -3.86
C ARG A 708 35.45 -14.15 -2.59
N LEU A 709 36.69 -13.64 -2.62
CA LEU A 709 37.57 -13.58 -1.46
C LEU A 709 37.00 -12.64 -0.39
N ALA A 710 36.44 -11.50 -0.80
CA ALA A 710 35.77 -10.59 0.12
C ALA A 710 34.58 -11.23 0.84
N ALA A 711 33.87 -12.20 0.24
CA ALA A 711 32.77 -12.87 0.93
C ALA A 711 33.21 -13.61 2.21
N VAL A 712 34.47 -14.06 2.25
CA VAL A 712 35.05 -14.77 3.39
C VAL A 712 35.70 -13.79 4.37
N ASP A 713 36.57 -12.91 3.86
CA ASP A 713 37.45 -12.10 4.71
C ASP A 713 36.87 -10.71 5.03
N ARG A 714 36.00 -10.19 4.15
CA ARG A 714 35.46 -8.82 4.21
C ARG A 714 33.97 -8.78 3.83
N PRO A 715 33.06 -9.44 4.59
CA PRO A 715 31.67 -9.68 4.18
C PRO A 715 30.89 -8.41 3.78
N ALA A 716 31.12 -7.28 4.45
CA ALA A 716 30.50 -6.01 4.11
C ALA A 716 30.96 -5.43 2.75
N GLU A 717 32.22 -5.67 2.37
CA GLU A 717 32.73 -5.29 1.05
C GLU A 717 32.10 -6.16 -0.05
N TYR A 718 31.94 -7.46 0.22
CA TYR A 718 31.20 -8.35 -0.65
C TYR A 718 29.77 -7.88 -0.90
N LEU A 719 29.02 -7.54 0.17
CA LEU A 719 27.64 -7.08 0.04
C LEU A 719 27.51 -5.80 -0.80
N ARG A 720 28.49 -4.87 -0.71
CA ARG A 720 28.53 -3.69 -1.58
C ARG A 720 28.91 -4.03 -3.02
N GLY A 721 29.76 -5.02 -3.19
CA GLY A 721 30.29 -5.44 -4.49
C GLY A 721 29.42 -6.44 -5.25
N VAL A 722 28.40 -7.03 -4.63
CA VAL A 722 27.58 -8.10 -5.24
C VAL A 722 26.84 -7.64 -6.51
N ALA A 723 26.53 -6.34 -6.63
CA ALA A 723 26.02 -5.74 -7.87
C ALA A 723 26.99 -5.87 -9.05
N GLY A 724 28.29 -6.01 -8.77
CA GLY A 724 29.34 -6.26 -9.76
C GLY A 724 29.16 -7.57 -10.53
N TYR A 725 28.45 -8.57 -9.98
CA TYR A 725 28.12 -9.78 -10.74
C TYR A 725 27.22 -9.48 -11.95
N ARG A 726 26.22 -8.60 -11.77
CA ARG A 726 25.34 -8.16 -12.87
C ARG A 726 26.10 -7.36 -13.92
N GLU A 727 27.05 -6.52 -13.49
CA GLU A 727 27.92 -5.76 -14.40
C GLU A 727 28.73 -6.70 -15.31
N VAL A 728 29.41 -7.70 -14.73
CA VAL A 728 30.20 -8.68 -15.50
C VAL A 728 29.30 -9.54 -16.37
N ALA A 729 28.14 -9.98 -15.87
CA ALA A 729 27.18 -10.76 -16.65
C ALA A 729 26.63 -9.99 -17.85
N ASN A 730 26.40 -8.68 -17.70
CA ASN A 730 25.92 -7.82 -18.79
C ASN A 730 27.00 -7.51 -19.83
N ALA A 731 28.28 -7.59 -19.45
CA ALA A 731 29.39 -7.44 -20.38
C ALA A 731 29.64 -8.71 -21.22
N LEU A 732 29.23 -9.90 -20.74
CA LEU A 732 29.29 -11.14 -21.52
C LEU A 732 28.37 -11.07 -22.76
N PRO A 733 28.78 -11.69 -23.88
CA PRO A 733 28.02 -11.63 -25.12
C PRO A 733 26.65 -12.31 -24.96
N ARG A 734 25.57 -11.59 -25.29
CA ARG A 734 24.19 -12.11 -25.27
C ARG A 734 23.97 -13.22 -26.30
N GLU A 735 24.66 -13.14 -27.43
CA GLU A 735 24.76 -14.19 -28.44
C GLU A 735 26.20 -14.67 -28.45
N GLY A 736 26.44 -15.94 -28.13
CA GLY A 736 27.79 -16.42 -27.95
C GLY A 736 27.91 -17.91 -27.69
N PRO A 737 29.13 -18.40 -27.43
CA PRO A 737 29.35 -19.79 -27.08
C PRO A 737 28.60 -20.16 -25.81
N GLN A 738 28.23 -21.44 -25.68
CA GLN A 738 27.42 -21.95 -24.57
C GLN A 738 27.99 -21.62 -23.18
N TRP A 739 29.32 -21.64 -23.02
CA TRP A 739 29.97 -21.28 -21.76
C TRP A 739 29.68 -19.84 -21.34
N ALA A 740 29.51 -18.91 -22.30
CA ALA A 740 29.22 -17.51 -21.99
C ALA A 740 27.77 -17.35 -21.48
N GLN A 741 26.81 -18.09 -22.04
CA GLN A 741 25.44 -18.11 -21.54
C GLN A 741 25.37 -18.77 -20.15
N GLU A 742 26.12 -19.86 -19.95
CA GLU A 742 26.22 -20.51 -18.64
C GLU A 742 26.80 -19.57 -17.58
N ALA A 743 27.93 -18.92 -17.88
CA ALA A 743 28.54 -17.96 -16.98
C ALA A 743 27.60 -16.78 -16.69
N ARG A 744 26.90 -16.27 -17.72
CA ARG A 744 25.98 -15.14 -17.59
C ARG A 744 24.82 -15.46 -16.63
N TYR A 745 24.15 -16.60 -16.78
CA TYR A 745 23.07 -16.93 -15.84
C TYR A 745 23.58 -17.19 -14.42
N ARG A 746 24.72 -17.88 -14.24
CA ARG A 746 25.27 -18.14 -12.90
C ARG A 746 25.67 -16.87 -12.16
N LEU A 747 26.22 -15.89 -12.88
CA LEU A 747 26.54 -14.58 -12.34
C LEU A 747 25.27 -13.79 -12.00
N LEU A 748 24.23 -13.84 -12.85
CA LEU A 748 22.96 -13.17 -12.57
C LEU A 748 22.19 -13.81 -11.41
N ALA A 749 22.23 -15.13 -11.25
CA ALA A 749 21.65 -15.83 -10.11
C ALA A 749 22.31 -15.45 -8.76
N ALA A 750 23.56 -15.01 -8.81
CA ALA A 750 24.26 -14.45 -7.65
C ALA A 750 24.09 -12.93 -7.50
N ALA A 751 23.39 -12.27 -8.43
CA ALA A 751 23.14 -10.83 -8.42
C ALA A 751 21.72 -10.54 -7.88
N PRO A 752 21.59 -9.96 -6.67
CA PRO A 752 20.30 -9.62 -6.08
C PRO A 752 19.43 -8.77 -7.01
N GLY A 753 18.14 -9.11 -7.10
CA GLY A 753 17.15 -8.36 -7.90
C GLY A 753 17.31 -8.48 -9.42
N ALA A 754 18.20 -9.34 -9.92
CA ALA A 754 18.40 -9.56 -11.36
C ALA A 754 17.54 -10.70 -11.92
N LEU A 755 16.40 -11.01 -11.29
CA LEU A 755 15.63 -12.22 -11.58
C LEU A 755 15.20 -12.29 -13.05
N THR A 756 14.67 -11.22 -13.65
CA THR A 756 14.27 -11.27 -15.08
C THR A 756 15.46 -11.47 -16.01
N ASP A 757 16.56 -10.73 -15.79
CA ASP A 757 17.80 -10.90 -16.57
C ASP A 757 18.35 -12.34 -16.44
N GLU A 758 18.32 -12.90 -15.24
CA GLU A 758 18.73 -14.27 -14.94
C GLU A 758 17.85 -15.28 -15.70
N ALA A 759 16.53 -15.14 -15.65
CA ALA A 759 15.61 -16.04 -16.35
C ALA A 759 15.82 -15.98 -17.87
N GLU A 760 16.06 -14.80 -18.44
CA GLU A 760 16.40 -14.65 -19.85
C GLU A 760 17.74 -15.32 -20.20
N ALA A 761 18.77 -15.10 -19.39
CA ALA A 761 20.08 -15.72 -19.59
C ALA A 761 20.01 -17.25 -19.45
N PHE A 762 19.25 -17.75 -18.49
CA PHE A 762 19.05 -19.18 -18.30
C PHE A 762 18.30 -19.80 -19.47
N LYS A 763 17.22 -19.18 -19.95
CA LYS A 763 16.50 -19.62 -21.17
C LYS A 763 17.44 -19.66 -22.39
N ALA A 764 18.31 -18.67 -22.56
CA ALA A 764 19.30 -18.65 -23.64
C ALA A 764 20.31 -19.81 -23.51
N TYR A 765 20.77 -20.11 -22.28
CA TYR A 765 21.62 -21.27 -22.02
C TYR A 765 20.91 -22.59 -22.34
N LEU A 766 19.66 -22.75 -21.89
CA LEU A 766 18.84 -23.94 -22.14
C LEU A 766 18.62 -24.18 -23.65
N ALA A 767 18.42 -23.11 -24.43
CA ALA A 767 18.23 -23.21 -25.88
C ALA A 767 19.45 -23.79 -26.62
N GLY A 768 20.65 -23.72 -26.03
CA GLY A 768 21.88 -24.32 -26.56
C GLY A 768 22.08 -25.79 -26.16
N LEU A 769 21.25 -26.35 -25.27
CA LEU A 769 21.39 -27.71 -24.76
C LEU A 769 20.51 -28.72 -25.51
N PRO A 770 20.94 -29.99 -25.61
CA PRO A 770 20.05 -31.09 -25.99
C PRO A 770 18.89 -31.23 -24.98
N ALA A 771 17.68 -31.55 -25.46
CA ALA A 771 16.49 -31.66 -24.60
C ALA A 771 16.67 -32.64 -23.42
N ALA A 772 17.39 -33.75 -23.61
CA ALA A 772 17.70 -34.70 -22.53
C ALA A 772 18.54 -34.03 -21.42
N SER A 773 19.52 -33.21 -21.77
CA SER A 773 20.35 -32.47 -20.82
C SER A 773 19.55 -31.40 -20.08
N VAL A 774 18.57 -30.78 -20.74
CA VAL A 774 17.65 -29.82 -20.11
C VAL A 774 16.82 -30.49 -19.01
N VAL A 775 16.27 -31.68 -19.28
CA VAL A 775 15.52 -32.46 -18.27
C VAL A 775 16.41 -32.84 -17.09
N THR A 776 17.61 -33.36 -17.35
CA THR A 776 18.58 -33.70 -16.29
C THR A 776 18.92 -32.49 -15.42
N LEU A 777 19.13 -31.32 -16.03
CA LEU A 777 19.39 -30.09 -15.30
C LEU A 777 18.19 -29.68 -14.42
N GLY A 778 16.96 -29.85 -14.94
CA GLY A 778 15.74 -29.65 -14.17
C GLY A 778 15.62 -30.59 -12.98
N ASP A 779 15.93 -31.87 -13.15
CA ASP A 779 15.91 -32.89 -12.09
C ASP A 779 16.94 -32.58 -10.99
N GLU A 780 18.15 -32.18 -11.39
CA GLU A 780 19.20 -31.76 -10.47
C GLU A 780 18.82 -30.49 -9.69
N ALA A 781 18.23 -29.49 -10.36
CA ALA A 781 17.75 -28.27 -9.72
C ALA A 781 16.63 -28.57 -8.72
N PHE A 782 15.65 -29.38 -9.13
CA PHE A 782 14.54 -29.80 -8.27
C PHE A 782 15.03 -30.55 -7.03
N ALA A 783 16.00 -31.47 -7.19
CA ALA A 783 16.59 -32.22 -6.08
C ALA A 783 17.32 -31.33 -5.08
N ARG A 784 17.92 -30.21 -5.52
CA ARG A 784 18.54 -29.20 -4.64
C ARG A 784 17.52 -28.24 -4.01
N GLY A 785 16.26 -28.29 -4.42
CA GLY A 785 15.22 -27.34 -4.00
C GLY A 785 15.26 -25.99 -4.73
N ASP A 786 16.03 -25.90 -5.82
CA ASP A 786 16.08 -24.73 -6.72
C ASP A 786 14.90 -24.80 -7.69
N LEU A 787 13.71 -24.48 -7.16
CA LEU A 787 12.45 -24.68 -7.87
C LEU A 787 12.37 -23.85 -9.15
N ARG A 788 12.89 -22.62 -9.13
CA ARG A 788 12.83 -21.72 -10.27
C ARG A 788 13.61 -22.27 -11.47
N HIS A 789 14.87 -22.66 -11.29
CA HIS A 789 15.65 -23.24 -12.38
C HIS A 789 15.06 -24.58 -12.84
N ALA A 790 14.48 -25.35 -11.92
CA ALA A 790 13.77 -26.56 -12.28
C ALA A 790 12.57 -26.25 -13.20
N GLU A 791 11.71 -25.29 -12.84
CA GLU A 791 10.55 -24.87 -13.63
C GLU A 791 10.96 -24.37 -15.01
N LEU A 792 11.92 -23.45 -15.08
CA LEU A 792 12.42 -22.92 -16.35
C LEU A 792 13.00 -24.03 -17.25
N ALA A 793 13.74 -24.98 -16.69
CA ALA A 793 14.27 -26.13 -17.42
C ALA A 793 13.15 -27.04 -17.93
N TYR A 794 12.18 -27.39 -17.08
CA TYR A 794 11.07 -28.23 -17.48
C TYR A 794 10.15 -27.58 -18.50
N ASP A 795 9.84 -26.29 -18.36
CA ASP A 795 9.05 -25.56 -19.35
C ASP A 795 9.76 -25.47 -20.70
N ALA A 796 11.09 -25.28 -20.70
CA ALA A 796 11.88 -25.31 -21.93
C ALA A 796 11.87 -26.70 -22.58
N ALA A 797 12.07 -27.77 -21.81
CA ALA A 797 11.98 -29.14 -22.30
C ALA A 797 10.59 -29.47 -22.85
N LEU A 798 9.54 -29.08 -22.13
CA LEU A 798 8.15 -29.32 -22.51
C LEU A 798 7.77 -28.52 -23.76
N ALA A 799 8.26 -27.30 -23.93
CA ALA A 799 8.05 -26.51 -25.15
C ALA A 799 8.69 -27.16 -26.39
N VAL A 800 9.79 -27.89 -26.24
CA VAL A 800 10.39 -28.69 -27.32
C VAL A 800 9.56 -29.95 -27.56
N GLN A 801 9.19 -30.68 -26.50
CA GLN A 801 8.40 -31.91 -26.58
C GLN A 801 7.00 -31.67 -27.15
N ALA A 802 6.32 -30.58 -26.79
CA ALA A 802 4.98 -30.23 -27.26
C ALA A 802 4.90 -29.99 -28.78
N LYS A 803 6.04 -29.77 -29.45
CA LYS A 803 6.10 -29.73 -30.92
C LYS A 803 6.09 -31.12 -31.57
N GLN A 804 6.35 -32.16 -30.79
CA GLN A 804 6.53 -33.55 -31.24
C GLN A 804 5.48 -34.50 -30.66
N LEU A 805 4.98 -34.21 -29.45
CA LEU A 805 3.98 -34.98 -28.74
C LEU A 805 2.58 -34.41 -29.00
N THR A 806 1.59 -35.28 -29.11
CA THR A 806 0.18 -34.93 -29.22
C THR A 806 -0.67 -35.89 -28.39
N GLY A 807 -1.91 -35.51 -28.08
CA GLY A 807 -2.86 -36.37 -27.37
C GLY A 807 -2.28 -36.89 -26.06
N GLU A 808 -2.36 -38.20 -25.84
CA GLU A 808 -2.02 -38.83 -24.55
C GLU A 808 -0.57 -38.59 -24.12
N ALA A 809 0.39 -38.63 -25.05
CA ALA A 809 1.80 -38.43 -24.71
C ALA A 809 2.06 -37.01 -24.17
N LEU A 810 1.42 -36.00 -24.77
CA LEU A 810 1.52 -34.61 -24.30
C LEU A 810 0.81 -34.42 -22.96
N ALA A 811 -0.39 -35.00 -22.81
CA ALA A 811 -1.13 -34.96 -21.54
C ALA A 811 -0.33 -35.60 -20.39
N ASN A 812 0.35 -36.72 -20.65
CA ASN A 812 1.21 -37.38 -19.66
C ASN A 812 2.42 -36.53 -19.28
N ALA A 813 3.06 -35.83 -20.23
CA ALA A 813 4.18 -34.94 -19.94
C ALA A 813 3.76 -33.79 -19.00
N TYR A 814 2.60 -33.16 -19.26
CA TYR A 814 2.01 -32.16 -18.36
C TYR A 814 1.63 -32.76 -16.99
N LYS A 815 0.99 -33.93 -16.97
CA LYS A 815 0.59 -34.62 -15.72
C LYS A 815 1.79 -34.94 -14.84
N GLU A 816 2.89 -35.41 -15.43
CA GLU A 816 4.12 -35.73 -14.71
C GLU A 816 4.69 -34.48 -14.01
N ARG A 817 4.76 -33.34 -14.71
CA ARG A 817 5.22 -32.08 -14.10
C ARG A 817 4.27 -31.57 -13.02
N ALA A 818 2.96 -31.60 -13.27
CA ALA A 818 1.96 -31.26 -12.26
C ALA A 818 2.12 -32.13 -11.00
N THR A 819 2.35 -33.42 -11.20
CA THR A 819 2.58 -34.37 -10.12
C THR A 819 3.84 -34.03 -9.35
N GLN A 820 4.97 -33.82 -10.03
CA GLN A 820 6.25 -33.54 -9.40
C GLN A 820 6.21 -32.30 -8.49
N PHE A 821 5.60 -31.20 -8.95
CA PHE A 821 5.57 -29.93 -8.22
C PHE A 821 4.41 -29.78 -7.24
N ARG A 822 3.45 -30.72 -7.23
CA ARG A 822 2.20 -30.58 -6.46
C ARG A 822 2.40 -30.15 -5.01
N ILE A 823 3.43 -30.65 -4.31
CA ILE A 823 3.68 -30.30 -2.90
C ILE A 823 4.47 -28.98 -2.77
N LEU A 824 5.34 -28.67 -3.74
CA LEU A 824 6.35 -27.62 -3.60
C LEU A 824 5.88 -26.28 -4.18
N HIS A 825 5.15 -26.32 -5.29
CA HIS A 825 4.64 -25.14 -5.98
C HIS A 825 3.24 -25.45 -6.56
N PRO A 826 2.18 -25.32 -5.75
CA PRO A 826 0.82 -25.72 -6.13
C PRO A 826 0.26 -24.98 -7.35
N LEU A 827 0.54 -23.68 -7.48
CA LEU A 827 0.07 -22.88 -8.62
C LEU A 827 0.74 -23.28 -9.93
N TYR A 828 2.04 -23.56 -9.93
CA TYR A 828 2.75 -24.14 -11.07
C TYR A 828 2.18 -25.51 -11.44
N ALA A 829 1.97 -26.39 -10.45
CA ALA A 829 1.34 -27.69 -10.66
C ALA A 829 -0.07 -27.57 -11.26
N ALA A 830 -0.88 -26.60 -10.79
CA ALA A 830 -2.20 -26.32 -11.33
C ALA A 830 -2.14 -25.81 -12.78
N SER A 831 -1.13 -25.00 -13.13
CA SER A 831 -0.90 -24.56 -14.52
C SER A 831 -0.64 -25.74 -15.46
N HIS A 832 0.23 -26.67 -15.04
CA HIS A 832 0.50 -27.89 -15.80
C HIS A 832 -0.71 -28.83 -15.84
N CYS A 833 -1.55 -28.85 -14.81
CA CYS A 833 -2.84 -29.53 -14.85
C CYS A 833 -3.76 -28.97 -15.95
N ARG A 834 -3.82 -27.65 -16.11
CA ARG A 834 -4.58 -27.02 -17.21
C ARG A 834 -3.99 -27.39 -18.57
N GLY A 835 -2.67 -27.45 -18.71
CA GLY A 835 -1.99 -27.95 -19.91
C GLY A 835 -2.37 -29.40 -20.24
N CYS A 836 -2.40 -30.27 -19.23
CA CYS A 836 -2.88 -31.66 -19.35
C CYS A 836 -4.33 -31.70 -19.85
N LEU A 837 -5.23 -30.95 -19.21
CA LEU A 837 -6.64 -30.87 -19.62
C LEU A 837 -6.82 -30.32 -21.04
N GLN A 838 -5.97 -29.38 -21.47
CA GLN A 838 -6.00 -28.85 -22.83
C GLN A 838 -5.57 -29.92 -23.85
N ALA A 839 -4.51 -30.66 -23.59
CA ALA A 839 -4.09 -31.78 -24.44
C ALA A 839 -5.15 -32.89 -24.52
N VAL A 840 -5.87 -33.14 -23.42
CA VAL A 840 -7.00 -34.09 -23.38
C VAL A 840 -8.17 -33.65 -24.25
N LYS A 841 -8.47 -32.34 -24.32
CA LYS A 841 -9.56 -31.82 -25.18
C LYS A 841 -9.30 -32.06 -26.67
N GLU A 842 -8.05 -32.24 -27.06
CA GLU A 842 -7.66 -32.51 -28.45
C GLU A 842 -7.75 -34.01 -28.80
N MET A 843 -7.94 -34.89 -27.81
CA MET A 843 -8.13 -36.32 -28.02
C MET A 843 -9.56 -36.66 -28.48
N PRO A 844 -9.78 -37.79 -29.19
CA PRO A 844 -11.11 -38.35 -29.38
C PRO A 844 -11.83 -38.56 -28.04
N ALA A 845 -13.13 -38.25 -27.97
CA ALA A 845 -13.88 -38.24 -26.70
C ALA A 845 -13.79 -39.56 -25.90
N ALA A 846 -13.74 -40.71 -26.59
CA ALA A 846 -13.58 -42.02 -25.95
C ALA A 846 -12.19 -42.18 -25.29
N GLU A 847 -11.13 -41.76 -25.98
CA GLU A 847 -9.76 -41.76 -25.47
C GLU A 847 -9.59 -40.77 -24.32
N ALA A 848 -10.11 -39.55 -24.48
CA ALA A 848 -10.13 -38.52 -23.44
C ALA A 848 -10.82 -39.02 -22.16
N THR A 849 -11.98 -39.68 -22.29
CA THR A 849 -12.71 -40.26 -21.16
C THR A 849 -11.91 -41.36 -20.46
N ALA A 850 -11.31 -42.27 -21.22
CA ALA A 850 -10.49 -43.35 -20.67
C ALA A 850 -9.25 -42.80 -19.95
N TYR A 851 -8.57 -41.83 -20.54
CA TYR A 851 -7.41 -41.16 -19.97
C TYR A 851 -7.76 -40.42 -18.67
N LEU A 852 -8.80 -39.58 -18.68
CA LEU A 852 -9.22 -38.81 -17.51
C LEU A 852 -9.58 -39.71 -16.34
N ARG A 853 -10.28 -40.82 -16.59
CA ARG A 853 -10.60 -41.84 -15.57
C ARG A 853 -9.34 -42.42 -14.92
N ALA A 854 -8.39 -42.88 -15.73
CA ALA A 854 -7.15 -43.46 -15.23
C ALA A 854 -6.32 -42.43 -14.46
N ALA A 855 -6.12 -41.24 -15.03
CA ALA A 855 -5.31 -40.18 -14.44
C ALA A 855 -5.94 -39.60 -13.16
N ALA A 856 -7.26 -39.40 -13.12
CA ALA A 856 -7.95 -38.90 -11.91
C ALA A 856 -7.85 -39.90 -10.75
N SER A 857 -7.99 -41.20 -11.03
CA SER A 857 -7.81 -42.25 -10.02
C SER A 857 -6.37 -42.29 -9.49
N GLU A 858 -5.38 -42.28 -10.37
CA GLU A 858 -3.96 -42.26 -10.00
C GLU A 858 -3.61 -41.07 -9.10
N LEU A 859 -4.04 -39.85 -9.50
CA LEU A 859 -3.78 -38.64 -8.72
C LEU A 859 -4.58 -38.60 -7.42
N PHE A 860 -5.76 -39.22 -7.35
CA PHE A 860 -6.53 -39.36 -6.12
C PHE A 860 -5.80 -40.23 -5.10
N ASP A 861 -5.29 -41.38 -5.54
CA ASP A 861 -4.52 -42.28 -4.68
C ASP A 861 -3.25 -41.62 -4.19
N LEU A 862 -2.54 -40.91 -5.08
CA LEU A 862 -1.35 -40.16 -4.72
C LEU A 862 -1.66 -39.06 -3.71
N ALA A 863 -2.75 -38.32 -3.90
CA ALA A 863 -3.21 -37.31 -2.95
C ALA A 863 -3.52 -37.92 -1.58
N GLY A 864 -4.17 -39.08 -1.56
CA GLY A 864 -4.42 -39.83 -0.32
C GLY A 864 -3.16 -40.33 0.38
N GLN A 865 -2.12 -40.69 -0.37
CA GLN A 865 -0.82 -41.05 0.20
C GLN A 865 -0.12 -39.84 0.81
N ASP A 866 -0.12 -38.71 0.11
CA ASP A 866 0.49 -37.48 0.60
C ASP A 866 -0.21 -36.95 1.85
N TRP A 867 -1.55 -37.05 1.90
CA TRP A 867 -2.32 -36.75 3.10
C TRP A 867 -1.79 -37.59 4.26
N LYS A 868 -1.83 -38.92 4.10
CA LYS A 868 -1.51 -39.87 5.18
C LYS A 868 -0.08 -39.68 5.68
N ALA A 869 0.82 -39.27 4.80
CA ALA A 869 2.20 -38.95 5.12
C ALA A 869 2.42 -37.54 5.71
N GLY A 870 1.37 -36.72 5.82
CA GLY A 870 1.46 -35.32 6.25
C GLY A 870 2.32 -34.47 5.30
N ARG A 871 2.45 -34.88 4.05
CA ARG A 871 3.33 -34.23 3.06
C ARG A 871 2.68 -32.98 2.49
N GLY A 872 2.79 -31.89 3.23
CA GLY A 872 2.09 -30.66 2.91
C GLY A 872 0.61 -30.75 3.27
N MET A 873 -0.13 -29.74 2.87
CA MET A 873 -1.52 -29.57 3.24
C MET A 873 -2.46 -30.36 2.33
N VAL A 874 -3.43 -31.02 2.95
CA VAL A 874 -4.46 -31.85 2.33
C VAL A 874 -5.04 -31.26 1.04
N ARG A 875 -5.27 -29.95 0.97
CA ARG A 875 -6.04 -29.32 -0.12
C ARG A 875 -5.34 -29.37 -1.47
N VAL A 876 -4.06 -29.00 -1.46
CA VAL A 876 -3.24 -28.91 -2.66
C VAL A 876 -3.14 -30.26 -3.36
N GLN A 877 -3.03 -31.31 -2.56
CA GLN A 877 -2.91 -32.68 -3.06
C GLN A 877 -4.16 -33.09 -3.85
N TYR A 878 -5.35 -32.67 -3.42
CA TYR A 878 -6.63 -33.03 -4.04
C TYR A 878 -7.09 -32.08 -5.15
N ALA A 879 -6.45 -30.91 -5.33
CA ALA A 879 -6.82 -29.97 -6.38
C ALA A 879 -6.66 -30.55 -7.80
N LEU A 880 -5.55 -31.26 -8.04
CA LEU A 880 -5.29 -31.92 -9.32
C LEU A 880 -6.33 -33.00 -9.67
N PRO A 881 -6.62 -34.00 -8.80
CA PRO A 881 -7.65 -34.98 -9.10
C PRO A 881 -9.05 -34.36 -9.18
N THR A 882 -9.37 -33.28 -8.44
CA THR A 882 -10.64 -32.54 -8.64
C THR A 882 -10.76 -32.01 -10.06
N ALA A 883 -9.74 -31.34 -10.58
CA ALA A 883 -9.80 -30.79 -11.93
C ALA A 883 -10.04 -31.88 -12.98
N LEU A 884 -9.39 -33.04 -12.83
CA LEU A 884 -9.57 -34.18 -13.74
C LEU A 884 -10.95 -34.85 -13.60
N TYR A 885 -11.43 -35.12 -12.38
CA TYR A 885 -12.76 -35.70 -12.17
C TYR A 885 -13.88 -34.76 -12.60
N THR A 886 -13.74 -33.44 -12.38
CA THR A 886 -14.70 -32.45 -12.85
C THR A 886 -14.76 -32.44 -14.38
N GLN A 887 -13.61 -32.46 -15.07
CA GLN A 887 -13.61 -32.55 -16.54
C GLN A 887 -14.18 -33.89 -17.03
N LEU A 888 -13.90 -35.00 -16.34
CA LEU A 888 -14.48 -36.32 -16.65
C LEU A 888 -16.01 -36.28 -16.52
N ALA A 889 -16.54 -35.68 -15.45
CA ALA A 889 -17.97 -35.51 -15.24
C ALA A 889 -18.65 -34.67 -16.33
N VAL A 890 -17.94 -33.67 -16.86
CA VAL A 890 -18.40 -32.83 -17.98
C VAL A 890 -18.41 -33.63 -19.28
N LEU A 891 -17.33 -34.38 -19.57
CA LEU A 891 -17.16 -35.08 -20.84
C LEU A 891 -18.04 -36.35 -20.94
N ALA A 892 -18.04 -37.18 -19.91
CA ALA A 892 -18.80 -38.44 -19.88
C ALA A 892 -20.26 -38.23 -19.46
N GLY A 893 -20.56 -37.11 -18.79
CA GLY A 893 -21.79 -36.92 -18.03
C GLY A 893 -21.69 -37.57 -16.66
N TYR A 894 -22.16 -36.86 -15.62
CA TYR A 894 -22.03 -37.33 -14.23
C TYR A 894 -22.73 -38.66 -13.94
N GLY A 895 -23.86 -38.93 -14.61
CA GLY A 895 -24.56 -40.22 -14.50
C GLY A 895 -23.82 -41.39 -15.15
N ALA A 896 -22.83 -41.13 -16.01
CA ALA A 896 -21.98 -42.15 -16.62
C ALA A 896 -20.71 -42.45 -15.81
N LEU A 897 -20.47 -41.69 -14.74
CA LEU A 897 -19.42 -42.00 -13.77
C LEU A 897 -19.83 -43.23 -12.96
N THR A 898 -18.85 -44.07 -12.63
CA THR A 898 -19.02 -45.12 -11.64
C THR A 898 -19.29 -44.51 -10.27
N ARG A 899 -19.92 -45.29 -9.38
CA ARG A 899 -20.21 -44.86 -8.02
C ARG A 899 -18.96 -44.41 -7.26
N GLU A 900 -17.85 -45.13 -7.45
CA GLU A 900 -16.57 -44.81 -6.82
C GLU A 900 -16.02 -43.48 -7.33
N GLU A 901 -16.08 -43.21 -8.63
CA GLU A 901 -15.65 -41.92 -9.20
C GLU A 901 -16.48 -40.74 -8.68
N GLN A 902 -17.81 -40.91 -8.58
CA GLN A 902 -18.68 -39.88 -8.00
C GLN A 902 -18.34 -39.60 -6.53
N GLN A 903 -18.12 -40.66 -5.75
CA GLN A 903 -17.72 -40.54 -4.35
C GLN A 903 -16.33 -39.88 -4.22
N ASN A 904 -15.37 -40.27 -5.05
CA ASN A 904 -14.03 -39.69 -5.06
C ASN A 904 -14.09 -38.20 -5.41
N LEU A 905 -14.93 -37.80 -6.36
CA LEU A 905 -15.13 -36.37 -6.69
C LEU A 905 -15.67 -35.58 -5.49
N VAL A 906 -16.70 -36.10 -4.80
CA VAL A 906 -17.24 -35.47 -3.56
C VAL A 906 -16.13 -35.36 -2.51
N LEU A 907 -15.38 -36.44 -2.29
CA LEU A 907 -14.26 -36.44 -1.34
C LEU A 907 -13.22 -35.40 -1.74
N CYS A 908 -12.82 -35.28 -3.00
CA CYS A 908 -11.84 -34.27 -3.41
C CYS A 908 -12.31 -32.85 -3.06
N TYR A 909 -13.59 -32.51 -3.32
CA TYR A 909 -14.15 -31.22 -2.93
C TYR A 909 -14.19 -31.06 -1.40
N GLU A 910 -14.64 -32.08 -0.67
CA GLU A 910 -14.68 -32.05 0.80
C GLU A 910 -13.29 -31.79 1.38
N ARG A 911 -12.26 -32.42 0.83
CA ARG A 911 -10.86 -32.26 1.24
C ARG A 911 -10.27 -30.89 0.87
N GLN A 912 -10.88 -30.15 -0.07
CA GLN A 912 -10.48 -28.80 -0.46
C GLN A 912 -11.24 -27.69 0.26
N THR A 913 -12.45 -27.97 0.76
CA THR A 913 -13.26 -26.99 1.49
C THR A 913 -12.72 -26.68 2.87
N TRP A 914 -12.79 -25.40 3.26
CA TRP A 914 -12.41 -24.93 4.60
C TRP A 914 -12.90 -23.50 4.84
N TYR A 915 -13.09 -23.15 6.12
CA TYR A 915 -13.71 -21.91 6.58
C TYR A 915 -15.07 -21.74 5.90
N ASP A 916 -15.15 -20.82 4.95
CA ASP A 916 -16.34 -20.44 4.22
C ASP A 916 -16.16 -20.61 2.70
N LEU A 917 -15.08 -21.25 2.24
CA LEU A 917 -14.73 -21.31 0.82
C LEU A 917 -14.99 -22.69 0.19
N GLY A 918 -15.63 -22.68 -0.99
CA GLY A 918 -15.88 -23.86 -1.83
C GLY A 918 -17.02 -24.76 -1.33
N PHE A 919 -17.75 -24.31 -0.31
CA PHE A 919 -18.88 -25.08 0.24
C PHE A 919 -20.08 -25.11 -0.70
N GLU A 920 -20.18 -24.14 -1.61
CA GLU A 920 -21.16 -24.11 -2.70
C GLU A 920 -20.92 -25.27 -3.67
N ASP A 921 -19.67 -25.42 -4.14
CA ASP A 921 -19.29 -26.52 -5.02
C ASP A 921 -19.43 -27.88 -4.32
N LEU A 922 -19.04 -27.96 -3.04
CA LEU A 922 -19.19 -29.17 -2.26
C LEU A 922 -20.65 -29.56 -2.07
N ALA A 923 -21.53 -28.62 -1.69
CA ALA A 923 -22.96 -28.86 -1.56
C ALA A 923 -23.53 -29.34 -2.90
N PHE A 924 -23.17 -28.68 -4.00
CA PHE A 924 -23.57 -29.09 -5.35
C PHE A 924 -23.11 -30.50 -5.69
N GLN A 925 -21.87 -30.90 -5.40
CA GLN A 925 -21.43 -32.27 -5.66
C GLN A 925 -22.13 -33.30 -4.75
N PHE A 926 -22.42 -32.97 -3.49
CA PHE A 926 -23.21 -33.83 -2.61
C PHE A 926 -24.62 -34.04 -3.14
N GLU A 927 -25.30 -32.98 -3.60
CA GLU A 927 -26.64 -33.07 -4.20
C GLU A 927 -26.65 -34.00 -5.41
N ARG A 928 -25.68 -33.85 -6.31
CA ARG A 928 -25.55 -34.73 -7.49
C ARG A 928 -25.31 -36.18 -7.09
N PHE A 929 -24.44 -36.40 -6.10
CA PHE A 929 -24.12 -37.75 -5.64
C PHE A 929 -25.34 -38.40 -4.99
N ILE A 930 -26.00 -37.72 -4.06
CA ILE A 930 -27.21 -38.20 -3.39
C ILE A 930 -28.33 -38.45 -4.40
N GLY A 931 -28.54 -37.53 -5.35
CA GLY A 931 -29.55 -37.68 -6.40
C GLY A 931 -29.29 -38.83 -7.37
N SER A 932 -28.05 -39.33 -7.44
CA SER A 932 -27.70 -40.51 -8.25
C SER A 932 -27.90 -41.85 -7.53
N LEU A 933 -28.14 -41.83 -6.21
CA LEU A 933 -28.31 -43.04 -5.39
C LEU A 933 -29.78 -43.45 -5.27
N PRO A 934 -30.08 -44.76 -5.23
CA PRO A 934 -31.36 -45.26 -4.76
C PRO A 934 -31.64 -44.78 -3.33
N GLN A 935 -32.91 -44.54 -2.98
CA GLN A 935 -33.30 -43.95 -1.70
C GLN A 935 -32.77 -44.75 -0.49
N GLU A 936 -32.74 -46.08 -0.58
CA GLU A 936 -32.22 -46.98 0.46
C GLU A 936 -30.70 -46.91 0.66
N GLN A 937 -29.98 -46.27 -0.26
CA GLN A 937 -28.53 -46.09 -0.21
C GLN A 937 -28.11 -44.68 0.23
N VAL A 938 -29.08 -43.75 0.37
CA VAL A 938 -28.85 -42.43 0.94
C VAL A 938 -28.68 -42.57 2.45
N THR A 939 -27.43 -42.53 2.91
CA THR A 939 -27.12 -42.71 4.34
C THR A 939 -27.22 -41.39 5.10
N GLY A 940 -27.44 -41.48 6.42
CA GLY A 940 -27.41 -40.30 7.30
C GLY A 940 -26.07 -39.55 7.26
N ALA A 941 -24.95 -40.24 7.00
CA ALA A 941 -23.64 -39.60 6.87
C ALA A 941 -23.55 -38.69 5.63
N LEU A 942 -24.15 -39.09 4.50
CA LEU A 942 -24.19 -38.27 3.28
C LEU A 942 -25.07 -37.03 3.48
N LEU A 943 -26.25 -37.21 4.08
CA LEU A 943 -27.15 -36.09 4.40
C LEU A 943 -26.49 -35.13 5.40
N GLN A 944 -25.78 -35.65 6.41
CA GLN A 944 -25.03 -34.83 7.36
C GLN A 944 -23.89 -34.06 6.69
N GLY A 945 -23.20 -34.66 5.71
CA GLY A 945 -22.19 -33.99 4.89
C GLY A 945 -22.77 -32.82 4.10
N LEU A 946 -23.89 -33.05 3.42
CA LEU A 946 -24.62 -32.01 2.67
C LEU A 946 -25.13 -30.88 3.58
N LEU A 947 -25.75 -31.23 4.72
CA LEU A 947 -26.22 -30.25 5.71
C LEU A 947 -25.07 -29.43 6.30
N ARG A 948 -23.90 -30.04 6.54
CA ARG A 948 -22.70 -29.30 6.96
C ARG A 948 -22.29 -28.29 5.88
N ALA A 949 -22.30 -28.69 4.61
CA ALA A 949 -21.94 -27.79 3.52
C ALA A 949 -22.93 -26.62 3.42
N TYR A 950 -24.23 -26.89 3.46
CA TYR A 950 -25.26 -25.86 3.47
C TYR A 950 -25.20 -24.96 4.70
N GLY A 951 -24.87 -25.49 5.88
CA GLY A 951 -24.72 -24.67 7.10
C GLY A 951 -23.67 -23.57 6.98
N VAL A 952 -22.67 -23.74 6.11
CA VAL A 952 -21.69 -22.70 5.77
C VAL A 952 -22.20 -21.80 4.66
N VAL A 953 -22.74 -22.36 3.57
CA VAL A 953 -23.30 -21.58 2.44
C VAL A 953 -24.39 -20.61 2.92
N CYS A 954 -25.27 -21.05 3.83
CA CYS A 954 -26.35 -20.23 4.38
C CYS A 954 -25.87 -18.99 5.16
N GLN A 955 -24.63 -18.97 5.63
CA GLN A 955 -24.06 -17.78 6.29
C GLN A 955 -23.79 -16.65 5.29
N ARG A 956 -23.56 -16.99 4.02
CA ARG A 956 -23.32 -16.05 2.92
C ARG A 956 -24.57 -15.81 2.09
N ASP A 957 -25.34 -16.87 1.82
CA ASP A 957 -26.58 -16.83 1.05
C ASP A 957 -27.73 -17.46 1.86
N PRO A 958 -28.51 -16.64 2.60
CA PRO A 958 -29.66 -17.12 3.36
C PRO A 958 -30.74 -17.82 2.53
N SER A 959 -30.76 -17.65 1.20
CA SER A 959 -31.74 -18.35 0.34
C SER A 959 -31.54 -19.88 0.35
N CYS A 960 -30.34 -20.34 0.69
CA CYS A 960 -30.03 -21.76 0.83
C CYS A 960 -30.66 -22.40 2.09
N ILE A 961 -31.19 -21.62 3.04
CA ILE A 961 -31.84 -22.13 4.26
C ILE A 961 -33.02 -23.04 3.91
N ALA A 962 -33.86 -22.63 2.96
CA ALA A 962 -35.02 -23.43 2.54
C ALA A 962 -34.61 -24.80 1.98
N LYS A 963 -33.46 -24.88 1.29
CA LYS A 963 -32.91 -26.15 0.80
C LYS A 963 -32.41 -27.03 1.95
N ALA A 964 -31.74 -26.43 2.93
CA ALA A 964 -31.30 -27.14 4.13
C ALA A 964 -32.49 -27.67 4.95
N GLU A 965 -33.56 -26.87 5.11
CA GLU A 965 -34.78 -27.27 5.82
C GLU A 965 -35.52 -28.41 5.11
N GLN A 966 -35.52 -28.45 3.78
CA GLN A 966 -36.13 -29.54 3.02
C GLN A 966 -35.39 -30.89 3.18
N LEU A 967 -34.10 -30.85 3.53
CA LEU A 967 -33.25 -32.03 3.71
C LEU A 967 -33.35 -32.63 5.12
N VAL A 968 -33.77 -31.86 6.12
CA VAL A 968 -34.01 -32.27 7.52
C VAL A 968 -35.39 -32.90 7.64
#